data_AF-A0A7S1MIT1-F1
#
_entry.id   AF-A0A7S1MIT1-F1
#
_cell.length_a   1.000
_cell.length_b   1.000
_cell.length_c   1.000
_cell.angle_alpha   90.00
_cell.angle_beta   90.00
_cell.angle_gamma   90.00
#
_symmetry.space_group_name_H-M   'P 1'
#
loop_
_entity.id
_entity.type
_entity.pdbx_description
1 polymer ?
#
loop_
_entity_poly.entity_id
_entity_poly.type
_entity_poly.pdbx_seq_one_letter_code
_entity_poly.pdbx_strand_id
1 'polypeptide(L)'
;MPRRDKRFDRDHSDDEGSARKDWVREVHRTARTSGRVLDLPPAVVTPQREAPAAQPAAQQPSATPAAAGSKIAGFYAFPVTPSTGVAIDRGFIQDYAAALQADGVCGVVCGTLAGEVQLLSMQERKDVIAAWSTTALTSIPDVTTPAYADTAMLIAHARTCGVKMIAVALPQGIHDATSDDVASHIAEVCRMAGDLRCLYIHAPGTLRSGLRAVDVVRSVAGRCANFAGCVFQGHDVNDMVATAQITTVVAANDGIIAAAAASGITAFGSMHFSTVCPLAAKIVAAAQKGDAGTLKKLSSLAAAYFDLVDGVAGGSAARAVAVAKAIAAFRLECDLGHVRAPGPRLTVHEVQKLRSGMEDFVVRYKSAVSPAQPAAKSSINVHAMPGFNGRLDDKIRERAIRCGDVAGVRDILRFFPHLGRSWRGPMPGRDCDIAQFIDHTVLKPECTAAEISKLTSEARKHKFYAVCVNGCRVDQCMRELSDTDVRVAAVIGFPLGAMTSKAKAREAREIVQKGAEEIDMVMNVGAMKDGDLRTVYEDVKAVVDASRPAIVKVIFETCLLTPDEIMDASILSVAAGAGFLKTSTGFNKGGATPDAIDTMLAVAGNECLVKASGGVRTAPDALAYITAGVKRIGTSSGIAIITGAASAGGY
;
A
#
# COMPACT_ATOMS: atom_id res chain seq x y z
N MET A 1 38.02 39.51 -4.92
CA MET A 1 39.21 38.72 -5.29
C MET A 1 39.41 37.63 -4.23
N PRO A 2 39.84 36.40 -4.58
CA PRO A 2 39.73 35.77 -5.90
C PRO A 2 39.13 34.34 -5.87
N ARG A 3 38.60 33.99 -7.04
CA ARG A 3 38.30 32.63 -7.52
C ARG A 3 39.58 31.77 -7.54
N ARG A 4 39.44 30.45 -7.40
CA ARG A 4 40.48 29.50 -7.83
C ARG A 4 39.88 28.48 -8.79
N ASP A 5 40.20 28.70 -10.06
CA ASP A 5 40.38 27.66 -11.08
C ASP A 5 41.45 26.66 -10.62
N LYS A 6 41.24 25.38 -10.92
CA LYS A 6 42.31 24.46 -11.31
C LYS A 6 41.80 23.49 -12.38
N ARG A 7 42.20 23.75 -13.61
CA ARG A 7 42.43 22.72 -14.63
C ARG A 7 43.63 21.88 -14.17
N PHE A 8 43.61 20.58 -14.42
CA PHE A 8 44.82 19.79 -14.63
C PHE A 8 44.59 18.75 -15.70
N ASP A 9 45.70 18.44 -16.36
CA ASP A 9 45.90 17.97 -17.71
C ASP A 9 45.45 16.55 -18.05
N ARG A 10 45.28 16.38 -19.37
CA ARG A 10 45.39 15.11 -20.09
C ARG A 10 46.87 14.69 -20.16
N ASP A 11 47.14 13.42 -19.94
CA ASP A 11 47.87 12.56 -20.90
C ASP A 11 48.22 11.23 -20.22
N HIS A 12 47.75 10.13 -20.80
CA HIS A 12 48.50 8.90 -21.02
C HIS A 12 47.67 8.03 -21.99
N SER A 13 48.11 8.08 -23.24
CA SER A 13 47.64 7.22 -24.32
C SER A 13 48.49 5.95 -24.39
N ASP A 14 47.88 4.93 -25.00
CA ASP A 14 48.50 3.86 -25.77
C ASP A 14 49.15 2.68 -25.03
N ASP A 15 48.35 1.66 -24.65
CA ASP A 15 48.77 0.26 -24.85
C ASP A 15 47.65 -0.84 -24.85
N GLU A 16 46.39 -0.51 -25.21
CA GLU A 16 45.30 -1.52 -25.23
C GLU A 16 44.88 -2.02 -26.64
N GLY A 17 45.50 -1.50 -27.70
CA GLY A 17 45.10 -1.78 -29.08
C GLY A 17 45.56 -3.14 -29.66
N SER A 18 46.55 -3.79 -29.04
CA SER A 18 47.19 -5.00 -29.60
C SER A 18 46.52 -6.29 -29.12
N ALA A 19 46.17 -6.40 -27.83
CA ALA A 19 45.59 -7.61 -27.25
C ALA A 19 44.16 -7.94 -27.74
N ARG A 20 43.43 -6.95 -28.29
CA ARG A 20 42.04 -7.10 -28.75
C ARG A 20 41.92 -7.75 -30.13
N LYS A 21 42.98 -7.73 -30.95
CA LYS A 21 42.97 -8.29 -32.32
C LYS A 21 43.37 -9.77 -32.37
N ASP A 22 44.00 -10.30 -31.33
CA ASP A 22 44.45 -11.69 -31.29
C ASP A 22 43.37 -12.68 -30.83
N TRP A 23 42.35 -12.23 -30.08
CA TRP A 23 41.26 -13.10 -29.63
C TRP A 23 40.25 -13.47 -30.74
N VAL A 24 39.95 -12.55 -31.66
CA VAL A 24 39.02 -12.79 -32.79
C VAL A 24 39.56 -13.87 -33.75
N ARG A 25 40.88 -14.09 -33.78
CA ARG A 25 41.51 -15.15 -34.60
C ARG A 25 41.54 -16.53 -33.93
N GLU A 26 41.35 -16.60 -32.61
CA GLU A 26 41.36 -17.87 -31.86
C GLU A 26 39.98 -18.55 -31.88
N VAL A 27 38.90 -17.77 -31.82
CA VAL A 27 37.50 -18.28 -31.85
C VAL A 27 37.16 -18.98 -33.19
N HIS A 28 37.81 -18.60 -34.29
CA HIS A 28 37.61 -19.26 -35.58
C HIS A 28 38.43 -20.55 -35.77
N ARG A 29 39.42 -20.84 -34.91
CA ARG A 29 40.32 -22.01 -35.07
C ARG A 29 39.86 -23.24 -34.28
N THR A 30 39.19 -23.04 -33.14
CA THR A 30 38.72 -24.12 -32.25
C THR A 30 37.50 -24.88 -32.79
N ALA A 31 36.87 -24.42 -33.86
CA ALA A 31 35.72 -25.09 -34.48
C ALA A 31 36.08 -26.20 -35.48
N ARG A 32 37.37 -26.51 -35.71
CA ARG A 32 37.78 -27.49 -36.75
C ARG A 32 38.79 -28.56 -36.37
N THR A 33 39.27 -28.67 -35.13
CA THR A 33 40.25 -29.73 -34.80
C THR A 33 40.04 -30.39 -33.45
N SER A 34 40.21 -31.71 -33.48
CA SER A 34 40.41 -32.67 -32.38
C SER A 34 39.19 -33.45 -31.89
N GLY A 35 38.79 -34.44 -32.71
CA GLY A 35 38.54 -35.76 -32.15
C GLY A 35 39.86 -36.32 -31.59
N ARG A 36 39.87 -36.66 -30.30
CA ARG A 36 40.76 -37.66 -29.67
C ARG A 36 40.23 -37.98 -28.27
N VAL A 37 40.04 -39.28 -28.06
CA VAL A 37 39.70 -39.92 -26.79
C VAL A 37 40.83 -39.71 -25.79
N LEU A 38 40.50 -39.39 -24.55
CA LEU A 38 41.43 -39.40 -23.42
C LEU A 38 40.86 -40.35 -22.35
N ASP A 39 41.58 -41.45 -22.13
CA ASP A 39 41.31 -42.48 -21.13
C ASP A 39 41.39 -41.92 -19.70
N LEU A 40 40.42 -42.28 -18.86
CA LEU A 40 40.42 -42.02 -17.42
C LEU A 40 40.97 -43.26 -16.66
N PRO A 41 41.71 -43.08 -15.55
CA PRO A 41 42.20 -44.20 -14.74
C PRO A 41 41.05 -44.90 -13.99
N PRO A 42 41.18 -46.21 -13.66
CA PRO A 42 40.08 -47.01 -13.15
C PRO A 42 39.69 -46.62 -11.72
N ALA A 43 38.38 -46.65 -11.46
CA ALA A 43 37.77 -46.33 -10.18
C ALA A 43 38.12 -47.36 -9.09
N VAL A 44 38.46 -46.86 -7.89
CA VAL A 44 38.50 -47.65 -6.66
C VAL A 44 37.07 -48.00 -6.27
N VAL A 45 36.77 -49.30 -6.21
CA VAL A 45 35.49 -49.86 -5.79
C VAL A 45 35.43 -49.88 -4.26
N THR A 46 34.40 -49.25 -3.69
CA THR A 46 33.96 -49.48 -2.30
C THR A 46 32.51 -49.97 -2.27
N PRO A 47 32.11 -50.83 -1.32
CA PRO A 47 30.98 -51.75 -1.47
C PRO A 47 29.62 -51.07 -1.32
N GLN A 48 28.66 -51.55 -2.12
CA GLN A 48 27.24 -51.18 -2.07
C GLN A 48 26.63 -51.51 -0.70
N ARG A 49 25.87 -50.56 -0.15
CA ARG A 49 24.95 -50.80 0.96
C ARG A 49 23.55 -51.02 0.37
N GLU A 50 22.96 -52.17 0.68
CA GLU A 50 21.66 -52.64 0.18
C GLU A 50 20.52 -51.66 0.50
N ALA A 51 19.63 -51.47 -0.48
CA ALA A 51 18.40 -50.70 -0.35
C ALA A 51 17.28 -51.57 0.24
N PRO A 52 16.42 -51.03 1.13
CA PRO A 52 15.29 -51.80 1.66
C PRO A 52 14.14 -51.93 0.65
N ALA A 53 13.46 -53.07 0.74
CA ALA A 53 12.51 -53.63 -0.21
C ALA A 53 11.27 -52.75 -0.51
N ALA A 54 10.81 -52.87 -1.76
CA ALA A 54 9.63 -52.21 -2.32
C ALA A 54 8.31 -52.73 -1.73
N GLN A 55 7.37 -51.81 -1.48
CA GLN A 55 5.95 -52.12 -1.25
C GLN A 55 5.17 -52.18 -2.58
N PRO A 56 4.09 -52.99 -2.68
CA PRO A 56 3.45 -53.30 -3.95
C PRO A 56 2.57 -52.16 -4.48
N ALA A 57 2.56 -52.05 -5.81
CA ALA A 57 1.88 -51.04 -6.60
C ALA A 57 0.35 -51.04 -6.43
N ALA A 58 -0.21 -49.87 -6.10
CA ALA A 58 -1.61 -49.57 -6.33
C ALA A 58 -1.85 -49.30 -7.82
N GLN A 59 -2.89 -49.92 -8.38
CA GLN A 59 -3.26 -49.91 -9.79
C GLN A 59 -3.38 -48.48 -10.36
N GLN A 60 -2.61 -48.18 -11.41
CA GLN A 60 -2.82 -47.00 -12.26
C GLN A 60 -4.05 -47.21 -13.14
N PRO A 61 -5.02 -46.26 -13.18
CA PRO A 61 -6.01 -46.26 -14.24
C PRO A 61 -5.36 -45.82 -15.56
N SER A 62 -5.74 -46.52 -16.62
CA SER A 62 -5.32 -46.42 -18.01
C SER A 62 -5.10 -44.98 -18.51
N ALA A 63 -3.95 -44.78 -19.16
CA ALA A 63 -3.57 -43.54 -19.81
C ALA A 63 -4.50 -43.18 -20.99
N THR A 64 -5.34 -42.17 -20.79
CA THR A 64 -5.86 -41.32 -21.87
C THR A 64 -4.75 -40.31 -22.23
N PRO A 65 -4.48 -40.02 -23.52
CA PRO A 65 -3.44 -39.07 -23.89
C PRO A 65 -3.80 -37.67 -23.36
N ALA A 66 -3.12 -37.23 -22.31
CA ALA A 66 -3.38 -35.94 -21.69
C ALA A 66 -2.94 -34.81 -22.62
N ALA A 67 -3.91 -33.96 -22.92
CA ALA A 67 -3.90 -32.76 -23.75
C ALA A 67 -2.68 -31.83 -23.60
N ALA A 68 -2.40 -31.12 -24.70
CA ALA A 68 -1.64 -29.87 -24.86
C ALA A 68 -1.23 -29.13 -23.57
N GLY A 69 0.07 -28.85 -23.45
CA GLY A 69 0.73 -28.29 -22.25
C GLY A 69 0.14 -26.98 -21.73
N SER A 70 0.11 -26.86 -20.40
CA SER A 70 -0.42 -25.71 -19.66
C SER A 70 0.18 -24.38 -20.13
N LYS A 71 -0.69 -23.42 -20.45
CA LYS A 71 -0.36 -22.03 -20.80
C LYS A 71 0.16 -21.30 -19.56
N ILE A 72 1.26 -20.54 -19.69
CA ILE A 72 1.80 -19.72 -18.60
C ILE A 72 0.83 -18.54 -18.40
N ALA A 73 0.23 -18.45 -17.22
CA ALA A 73 -0.71 -17.40 -16.83
C ALA A 73 -0.63 -17.16 -15.32
N GLY A 74 -1.07 -15.99 -14.87
CA GLY A 74 -1.05 -15.57 -13.47
C GLY A 74 0.20 -14.77 -13.09
N PHE A 75 0.46 -14.68 -11.78
CA PHE A 75 1.52 -13.86 -11.21
C PHE A 75 2.73 -14.71 -10.83
N TYR A 76 3.91 -14.32 -11.33
CA TYR A 76 5.19 -14.98 -11.09
C TYR A 76 6.11 -14.06 -10.28
N ALA A 77 6.47 -14.45 -9.07
CA ALA A 77 7.39 -13.65 -8.26
C ALA A 77 8.84 -13.92 -8.65
N PHE A 78 9.71 -12.90 -8.57
CA PHE A 78 11.16 -13.05 -8.70
C PHE A 78 11.77 -12.93 -7.30
N PRO A 79 11.79 -14.02 -6.51
CA PRO A 79 12.13 -13.96 -5.10
C PRO A 79 13.59 -13.55 -4.89
N VAL A 80 13.82 -12.76 -3.84
CA VAL A 80 15.16 -12.54 -3.29
C VAL A 80 15.66 -13.82 -2.62
N THR A 81 16.98 -14.00 -2.52
CA THR A 81 17.55 -15.17 -1.85
C THR A 81 17.70 -14.91 -0.35
N PRO A 82 17.00 -15.66 0.52
CA PRO A 82 17.19 -15.57 1.97
C PRO A 82 18.60 -16.04 2.34
N SER A 83 19.35 -15.20 3.05
CA SER A 83 20.73 -15.51 3.41
C SER A 83 21.10 -14.95 4.78
N THR A 84 21.17 -15.80 5.80
CA THR A 84 21.76 -15.44 7.10
C THR A 84 23.28 -15.60 7.01
N GLY A 85 23.99 -14.48 6.83
CA GLY A 85 25.44 -14.51 6.60
C GLY A 85 25.80 -14.98 5.19
N VAL A 86 26.47 -16.13 5.06
CA VAL A 86 26.94 -16.68 3.77
C VAL A 86 26.14 -17.89 3.28
N ALA A 87 25.31 -18.51 4.12
CA ALA A 87 24.55 -19.70 3.74
C ALA A 87 23.12 -19.35 3.29
N ILE A 88 22.57 -20.14 2.38
CA ILE A 88 21.14 -20.08 2.00
C ILE A 88 20.31 -20.74 3.08
N ASP A 89 19.27 -20.04 3.57
CA ASP A 89 18.28 -20.62 4.47
C ASP A 89 17.19 -21.36 3.68
N ARG A 90 17.26 -22.69 3.66
CA ARG A 90 16.33 -23.54 2.92
C ARG A 90 14.96 -23.67 3.61
N GLY A 91 14.91 -23.57 4.94
CA GLY A 91 13.65 -23.64 5.68
C GLY A 91 12.76 -22.44 5.37
N PHE A 92 13.40 -21.28 5.26
CA PHE A 92 12.72 -20.03 4.97
C PHE A 92 12.04 -19.98 3.60
N ILE A 93 12.58 -20.68 2.60
CA ILE A 93 12.01 -20.69 1.24
C ILE A 93 10.59 -21.29 1.23
N GLN A 94 10.26 -22.22 2.14
CA GLN A 94 8.92 -22.79 2.24
C GLN A 94 7.91 -21.77 2.78
N ASP A 95 8.25 -21.08 3.86
CA ASP A 95 7.39 -20.04 4.46
C ASP A 95 7.20 -18.87 3.49
N TYR A 96 8.26 -18.50 2.77
CA TYR A 96 8.20 -17.49 1.73
C TYR A 96 7.26 -17.92 0.58
N ALA A 97 7.37 -19.17 0.12
CA ALA A 97 6.47 -19.68 -0.92
C ALA A 97 5.01 -19.69 -0.47
N ALA A 98 4.73 -20.07 0.78
CA ALA A 98 3.39 -20.05 1.34
C ALA A 98 2.81 -18.63 1.40
N ALA A 99 3.61 -17.64 1.80
CA ALA A 99 3.20 -16.23 1.81
C ALA A 99 2.91 -15.70 0.40
N LEU A 100 3.78 -16.00 -0.57
CA LEU A 100 3.55 -15.65 -1.98
C LEU A 100 2.26 -16.27 -2.52
N GLN A 101 2.03 -17.55 -2.23
CA GLN A 101 0.82 -18.26 -2.65
C GLN A 101 -0.45 -17.62 -2.07
N ALA A 102 -0.42 -17.21 -0.80
CA ALA A 102 -1.53 -16.51 -0.15
C ALA A 102 -1.86 -15.17 -0.82
N ASP A 103 -0.85 -14.51 -1.40
CA ASP A 103 -0.99 -13.25 -2.15
C ASP A 103 -1.39 -13.46 -3.63
N GLY A 104 -1.66 -14.70 -4.03
CA GLY A 104 -2.14 -15.06 -5.38
C GLY A 104 -1.03 -15.31 -6.41
N VAL A 105 0.22 -15.47 -5.97
CA VAL A 105 1.34 -15.88 -6.83
C VAL A 105 1.16 -17.36 -7.20
N CYS A 106 1.30 -17.69 -8.48
CA CYS A 106 1.15 -19.07 -8.99
C CYS A 106 2.50 -19.73 -9.35
N GLY A 107 3.57 -18.95 -9.44
CA GLY A 107 4.90 -19.46 -9.75
C GLY A 107 6.01 -18.49 -9.37
N VAL A 108 7.24 -18.95 -9.50
CA VAL A 108 8.45 -18.15 -9.26
C VAL A 108 9.42 -18.29 -10.41
N VAL A 109 10.10 -17.20 -10.76
CA VAL A 109 11.34 -17.26 -11.54
C VAL A 109 12.49 -17.05 -10.56
N CYS A 110 13.05 -18.17 -10.07
CA CYS A 110 14.03 -18.15 -8.98
C CYS A 110 15.47 -18.12 -9.51
N GLY A 111 16.40 -17.62 -8.70
CA GLY A 111 17.81 -17.48 -9.10
C GLY A 111 18.04 -16.44 -10.19
N THR A 112 17.20 -15.40 -10.26
CA THR A 112 17.41 -14.24 -11.14
C THR A 112 18.40 -13.25 -10.53
N LEU A 113 18.64 -12.11 -11.19
CA LEU A 113 19.41 -11.00 -10.60
C LEU A 113 18.81 -10.49 -9.27
N ALA A 114 17.48 -10.53 -9.12
CA ALA A 114 16.82 -10.22 -7.85
C ALA A 114 17.16 -11.25 -6.75
N GLY A 115 17.39 -12.50 -7.14
CA GLY A 115 17.88 -13.59 -6.28
C GLY A 115 19.40 -13.60 -6.10
N GLU A 116 20.11 -12.52 -6.48
CA GLU A 116 21.57 -12.37 -6.28
C GLU A 116 22.41 -13.47 -6.96
N VAL A 117 21.91 -14.07 -8.04
CA VAL A 117 22.49 -15.26 -8.67
C VAL A 117 23.97 -15.14 -9.03
N GLN A 118 24.42 -13.94 -9.38
CA GLN A 118 25.81 -13.63 -9.72
C GLN A 118 26.77 -13.70 -8.51
N LEU A 119 26.22 -13.68 -7.30
CA LEU A 119 26.98 -13.76 -6.04
C LEU A 119 26.92 -15.15 -5.41
N LEU A 120 26.19 -16.08 -6.03
CA LEU A 120 26.03 -17.46 -5.55
C LEU A 120 27.01 -18.39 -6.26
N SER A 121 27.63 -19.27 -5.49
CA SER A 121 28.39 -20.40 -6.02
C SER A 121 27.48 -21.37 -6.77
N MET A 122 28.07 -22.23 -7.60
CA MET A 122 27.32 -23.26 -8.33
C MET A 122 26.54 -24.20 -7.41
N GLN A 123 27.08 -24.54 -6.24
CA GLN A 123 26.37 -25.37 -5.27
C GLN A 123 25.18 -24.63 -4.66
N GLU A 124 25.34 -23.36 -4.33
CA GLU A 124 24.25 -22.54 -3.79
C GLU A 124 23.13 -22.34 -4.81
N ARG A 125 23.46 -22.14 -6.09
CA ARG A 125 22.44 -22.09 -7.15
C ARG A 125 21.66 -23.40 -7.24
N LYS A 126 22.33 -24.56 -7.15
CA LYS A 126 21.66 -25.87 -7.10
C LYS A 126 20.75 -26.00 -5.88
N ASP A 127 21.17 -25.46 -4.74
CA ASP A 127 20.38 -25.45 -3.51
C ASP A 127 19.13 -24.57 -3.63
N VAL A 128 19.24 -23.38 -4.24
CA VAL A 128 18.08 -22.52 -4.56
C VAL A 128 17.09 -23.26 -5.46
N ILE A 129 17.58 -23.92 -6.53
CA ILE A 129 16.75 -24.71 -7.43
C ILE A 129 16.01 -25.81 -6.67
N ALA A 130 16.74 -26.59 -5.88
CA ALA A 130 16.18 -27.69 -5.11
C ALA A 130 15.11 -27.17 -4.12
N ALA A 131 15.41 -26.12 -3.37
CA ALA A 131 14.48 -25.56 -2.39
C ALA A 131 13.17 -25.09 -3.04
N TRP A 132 13.23 -24.26 -4.07
CA TRP A 132 12.01 -23.77 -4.75
C TRP A 132 11.24 -24.88 -5.46
N SER A 133 11.92 -25.90 -6.00
CA SER A 133 11.27 -27.03 -6.68
C SER A 133 10.39 -27.89 -5.76
N THR A 134 10.62 -27.84 -4.45
CA THR A 134 9.84 -28.59 -3.45
C THR A 134 8.62 -27.82 -2.94
N THR A 135 8.42 -26.57 -3.37
CA THR A 135 7.29 -25.72 -2.96
C THR A 135 6.03 -26.03 -3.78
N ALA A 136 4.88 -25.52 -3.35
CA ALA A 136 3.63 -25.64 -4.11
C ALA A 136 3.57 -24.73 -5.35
N LEU A 137 4.52 -23.80 -5.51
CA LEU A 137 4.56 -22.86 -6.62
C LEU A 137 5.24 -23.48 -7.84
N THR A 138 4.82 -23.10 -9.05
CA THR A 138 5.56 -23.47 -10.27
C THR A 138 6.95 -22.84 -10.24
N SER A 139 8.00 -23.64 -10.12
CA SER A 139 9.38 -23.15 -10.09
C SER A 139 10.00 -23.11 -11.49
N ILE A 140 10.53 -21.94 -11.86
CA ILE A 140 11.24 -21.69 -13.12
C ILE A 140 12.63 -21.14 -12.77
N PRO A 141 13.66 -21.99 -12.63
CA PRO A 141 14.99 -21.52 -12.30
C PRO A 141 15.67 -20.84 -13.49
N ASP A 142 16.32 -19.71 -13.21
CA ASP A 142 17.24 -19.05 -14.13
C ASP A 142 18.60 -19.79 -14.14
N VAL A 143 18.91 -20.39 -15.29
CA VAL A 143 20.13 -21.18 -15.52
C VAL A 143 21.24 -20.37 -16.18
N THR A 144 21.10 -19.05 -16.31
CA THR A 144 22.07 -18.19 -16.98
C THR A 144 23.42 -18.26 -16.29
N THR A 145 24.46 -18.61 -17.03
CA THR A 145 25.86 -18.57 -16.59
C THR A 145 26.73 -18.08 -17.76
N PRO A 146 27.93 -17.55 -17.51
CA PRO A 146 28.87 -17.20 -18.57
C PRO A 146 29.37 -18.41 -19.39
N ALA A 147 29.32 -19.63 -18.84
CA ALA A 147 29.91 -20.82 -19.45
C ALA A 147 28.86 -21.93 -19.67
N TYR A 148 28.76 -22.45 -20.90
CA TYR A 148 27.78 -23.51 -21.21
C TYR A 148 27.93 -24.77 -20.35
N ALA A 149 29.15 -25.12 -19.89
CA ALA A 149 29.35 -26.24 -18.99
C ALA A 149 28.56 -26.06 -17.67
N ASP A 150 28.58 -24.86 -17.09
CA ASP A 150 27.86 -24.54 -15.87
C ASP A 150 26.34 -24.49 -16.11
N THR A 151 25.91 -23.90 -17.23
CA THR A 151 24.50 -23.93 -17.65
C THR A 151 23.99 -25.37 -17.79
N ALA A 152 24.76 -26.28 -18.41
CA ALA A 152 24.41 -27.70 -18.50
C ALA A 152 24.28 -28.36 -17.13
N MET A 153 25.18 -28.04 -16.19
CA MET A 153 25.11 -28.57 -14.83
C MET A 153 23.85 -28.12 -14.08
N LEU A 154 23.42 -26.87 -14.24
CA LEU A 154 22.19 -26.36 -13.65
C LEU A 154 20.94 -26.98 -14.29
N ILE A 155 20.93 -27.13 -15.61
CA ILE A 155 19.84 -27.81 -16.33
C ILE A 155 19.71 -29.26 -15.87
N ALA A 156 20.82 -30.00 -15.78
CA ALA A 156 20.82 -31.37 -15.30
C ALA A 156 20.29 -31.45 -13.86
N HIS A 157 20.74 -30.56 -12.98
CA HIS A 157 20.25 -30.49 -11.61
C HIS A 157 18.76 -30.15 -11.52
N ALA A 158 18.30 -29.15 -12.27
CA ALA A 158 16.88 -28.79 -12.34
C ALA A 158 16.00 -29.98 -12.77
N ARG A 159 16.47 -30.78 -13.73
CA ARG A 159 15.80 -32.02 -14.14
C ARG A 159 15.70 -33.03 -12.99
N THR A 160 16.78 -33.24 -12.22
CA THR A 160 16.73 -34.13 -11.04
C THR A 160 15.78 -33.62 -9.95
N CYS A 161 15.57 -32.31 -9.88
CA CYS A 161 14.62 -31.67 -8.96
C CYS A 161 13.17 -31.69 -9.50
N GLY A 162 12.90 -32.29 -10.66
CA GLY A 162 11.54 -32.40 -11.22
C GLY A 162 11.00 -31.13 -11.88
N VAL A 163 11.83 -30.09 -12.04
CA VAL A 163 11.49 -28.84 -12.73
C VAL A 163 11.06 -29.14 -14.18
N LYS A 164 10.05 -28.42 -14.67
CA LYS A 164 9.51 -28.60 -16.04
C LYS A 164 9.86 -27.47 -17.00
N MET A 165 10.34 -26.35 -16.48
CA MET A 165 10.62 -25.14 -17.24
C MET A 165 11.80 -24.40 -16.64
N ILE A 166 12.68 -23.88 -17.48
CA ILE A 166 13.83 -23.06 -17.08
C ILE A 166 13.74 -21.69 -17.73
N ALA A 167 14.44 -20.71 -17.17
CA ALA A 167 14.62 -19.40 -17.77
C ALA A 167 16.10 -19.16 -18.10
N VAL A 168 16.36 -18.37 -19.13
CA VAL A 168 17.71 -18.01 -19.57
C VAL A 168 17.72 -16.58 -20.12
N ALA A 169 18.71 -15.80 -19.72
CA ALA A 169 19.04 -14.46 -20.21
C ALA A 169 20.36 -14.48 -20.97
N LEU A 170 20.73 -13.35 -21.57
CA LEU A 170 22.12 -13.15 -21.99
C LEU A 170 23.01 -12.97 -20.74
N PRO A 171 24.18 -13.63 -20.64
CA PRO A 171 25.10 -13.41 -19.53
C PRO A 171 25.55 -11.95 -19.42
N GLN A 172 25.75 -11.47 -18.18
CA GLN A 172 26.21 -10.11 -17.93
C GLN A 172 27.61 -9.83 -18.52
N GLY A 173 27.86 -8.58 -18.89
CA GLY A 173 29.11 -8.13 -19.50
C GLY A 173 29.14 -8.22 -21.02
N ILE A 174 28.13 -8.84 -21.64
CA ILE A 174 27.97 -8.87 -23.10
C ILE A 174 27.04 -7.73 -23.52
N HIS A 175 27.62 -6.63 -23.97
CA HIS A 175 26.86 -5.43 -24.36
C HIS A 175 26.63 -5.34 -25.88
N ASP A 176 27.50 -5.94 -26.70
CA ASP A 176 27.53 -5.73 -28.15
C ASP A 176 26.78 -6.78 -28.98
N ALA A 177 25.98 -7.63 -28.33
CA ALA A 177 25.24 -8.71 -28.99
C ALA A 177 24.13 -8.17 -29.90
N THR A 178 24.03 -8.73 -31.10
CA THR A 178 22.90 -8.55 -32.00
C THR A 178 21.71 -9.44 -31.59
N SER A 179 20.52 -9.19 -32.14
CA SER A 179 19.37 -10.08 -31.93
C SER A 179 19.65 -11.53 -32.33
N ASP A 180 20.48 -11.76 -33.35
CA ASP A 180 20.87 -13.11 -33.78
C ASP A 180 21.89 -13.77 -32.86
N ASP A 181 22.81 -13.01 -32.27
CA ASP A 181 23.73 -13.52 -31.25
C ASP A 181 22.96 -13.99 -30.02
N VAL A 182 22.02 -13.17 -29.54
CA VAL A 182 21.14 -13.53 -28.42
C VAL A 182 20.30 -14.75 -28.81
N ALA A 183 19.65 -14.74 -29.97
CA ALA A 183 18.83 -15.87 -30.41
C ALA A 183 19.63 -17.18 -30.50
N SER A 184 20.88 -17.13 -30.98
CA SER A 184 21.75 -18.30 -31.07
C SER A 184 22.15 -18.81 -29.70
N HIS A 185 22.44 -17.92 -28.75
CA HIS A 185 22.70 -18.29 -27.36
C HIS A 185 21.49 -18.98 -26.72
N ILE A 186 20.30 -18.38 -26.83
CA ILE A 186 19.08 -18.96 -26.27
C ILE A 186 18.76 -20.31 -26.94
N ALA A 187 18.94 -20.43 -28.25
CA ALA A 187 18.71 -21.68 -28.98
C ALA A 187 19.65 -22.80 -28.53
N GLU A 188 20.92 -22.49 -28.23
CA GLU A 188 21.87 -23.46 -27.68
C GLU A 188 21.44 -23.93 -26.29
N VAL A 189 21.00 -23.02 -25.43
CA VAL A 189 20.46 -23.39 -24.10
C VAL A 189 19.18 -24.22 -24.23
N CYS A 190 18.29 -23.89 -25.16
CA CYS A 190 17.12 -24.72 -25.49
C CYS A 190 17.52 -26.14 -25.91
N ARG A 191 18.57 -26.29 -26.72
CA ARG A 191 19.10 -27.59 -27.14
C ARG A 191 19.64 -28.40 -25.96
N MET A 192 20.37 -27.76 -25.05
CA MET A 192 20.88 -28.37 -23.82
C MET A 192 19.74 -28.78 -22.86
N ALA A 193 18.67 -27.99 -22.82
CA ALA A 193 17.49 -28.21 -21.99
C ALA A 193 16.69 -29.45 -22.40
N GLY A 194 16.73 -29.83 -23.68
CA GLY A 194 16.08 -31.02 -24.22
C GLY A 194 14.57 -31.01 -23.99
N ASP A 195 14.09 -31.82 -23.06
CA ASP A 195 12.69 -31.97 -22.70
C ASP A 195 12.12 -30.81 -21.86
N LEU A 196 12.98 -30.00 -21.24
CA LEU A 196 12.55 -28.85 -20.44
C LEU A 196 12.09 -27.69 -21.34
N ARG A 197 11.00 -27.05 -20.95
CA ARG A 197 10.50 -25.82 -21.60
C ARG A 197 11.42 -24.63 -21.27
N CYS A 198 11.69 -23.76 -22.24
CA CYS A 198 12.65 -22.67 -22.05
C CYS A 198 11.99 -21.29 -22.21
N LEU A 199 12.22 -20.40 -21.24
CA LEU A 199 11.85 -18.99 -21.31
C LEU A 199 13.08 -18.11 -21.55
N TYR A 200 12.97 -17.19 -22.49
CA TYR A 200 13.95 -16.12 -22.67
C TYR A 200 13.63 -14.96 -21.73
N ILE A 201 14.59 -14.51 -20.92
CA ILE A 201 14.50 -13.28 -20.13
C ILE A 201 15.04 -12.12 -20.96
N HIS A 202 14.15 -11.26 -21.44
CA HIS A 202 14.49 -10.04 -22.15
C HIS A 202 14.62 -8.86 -21.18
N ALA A 203 15.86 -8.44 -20.92
CA ALA A 203 16.20 -7.33 -20.02
C ALA A 203 16.99 -6.22 -20.75
N PRO A 204 16.33 -5.33 -21.50
CA PRO A 204 17.02 -4.39 -22.40
C PRO A 204 17.91 -3.38 -21.69
N GLY A 205 17.64 -3.05 -20.41
CA GLY A 205 18.51 -2.19 -19.60
C GLY A 205 19.91 -2.76 -19.34
N THR A 206 20.15 -4.04 -19.65
CA THR A 206 21.46 -4.70 -19.56
C THR A 206 22.12 -4.92 -20.92
N LEU A 207 21.43 -4.57 -22.01
CA LEU A 207 21.81 -4.83 -23.40
C LEU A 207 22.05 -3.51 -24.16
N ARG A 208 22.62 -3.60 -25.36
CA ARG A 208 22.74 -2.47 -26.29
C ARG A 208 21.39 -1.80 -26.55
N SER A 209 21.39 -0.47 -26.65
CA SER A 209 20.21 0.31 -27.03
C SER A 209 19.64 -0.16 -28.36
N GLY A 210 18.35 -0.51 -28.38
CA GLY A 210 17.62 -0.85 -29.61
C GLY A 210 17.41 -2.35 -29.89
N LEU A 211 17.91 -3.25 -29.04
CA LEU A 211 17.60 -4.68 -29.17
C LEU A 211 16.14 -4.96 -28.78
N ARG A 212 15.37 -5.52 -29.71
CA ARG A 212 13.95 -5.84 -29.53
C ARG A 212 13.73 -7.30 -29.20
N ALA A 213 12.82 -7.59 -28.27
CA ALA A 213 12.46 -8.95 -27.90
C ALA A 213 11.85 -9.72 -29.08
N VAL A 214 11.01 -9.05 -29.89
CA VAL A 214 10.29 -9.72 -30.99
C VAL A 214 11.25 -10.34 -32.01
N ASP A 215 12.40 -9.70 -32.26
CA ASP A 215 13.36 -10.16 -33.26
C ASP A 215 14.10 -11.42 -32.76
N VAL A 216 14.51 -11.42 -31.49
CA VAL A 216 15.09 -12.61 -30.83
C VAL A 216 14.07 -13.74 -30.80
N VAL A 217 12.86 -13.46 -30.34
CA VAL A 217 11.80 -14.46 -30.17
C VAL A 217 11.39 -15.09 -31.50
N ARG A 218 11.26 -14.30 -32.57
CA ARG A 218 10.95 -14.82 -33.91
C ARG A 218 12.01 -15.80 -34.39
N SER A 219 13.28 -15.49 -34.13
CA SER A 219 14.42 -16.32 -34.50
C SER A 219 14.47 -17.62 -33.68
N VAL A 220 14.31 -17.56 -32.36
CA VAL A 220 14.37 -18.75 -31.48
C VAL A 220 13.15 -19.66 -31.66
N ALA A 221 11.94 -19.10 -31.75
CA ALA A 221 10.71 -19.89 -31.89
C ALA A 221 10.70 -20.73 -33.18
N GLY A 222 11.37 -20.26 -34.24
CA GLY A 222 11.55 -21.03 -35.48
C GLY A 222 12.61 -22.13 -35.40
N ARG A 223 13.47 -22.13 -34.37
CA ARG A 223 14.62 -23.04 -34.23
C ARG A 223 14.42 -24.10 -33.14
N CYS A 224 13.60 -23.83 -32.12
CA CYS A 224 13.54 -24.64 -30.90
C CYS A 224 12.11 -25.00 -30.50
N ALA A 225 11.74 -26.28 -30.62
CA ALA A 225 10.39 -26.77 -30.30
C ALA A 225 10.02 -26.66 -28.80
N ASN A 226 11.02 -26.65 -27.91
CA ASN A 226 10.82 -26.51 -26.46
C ASN A 226 10.85 -25.05 -25.98
N PHE A 227 10.99 -24.08 -26.89
CA PHE A 227 10.87 -22.66 -26.55
C PHE A 227 9.43 -22.32 -26.15
N ALA A 228 9.25 -21.73 -24.97
CA ALA A 228 7.95 -21.63 -24.32
C ALA A 228 7.45 -20.20 -24.13
N GLY A 229 8.31 -19.19 -24.26
CA GLY A 229 7.92 -17.81 -24.01
C GLY A 229 9.05 -16.85 -23.69
N CYS A 230 8.65 -15.63 -23.37
CA CYS A 230 9.53 -14.51 -23.04
C CYS A 230 9.11 -13.87 -21.70
N VAL A 231 10.05 -13.73 -20.77
CA VAL A 231 9.92 -12.85 -19.60
C VAL A 231 10.38 -11.46 -20.04
N PHE A 232 9.43 -10.55 -20.24
CA PHE A 232 9.66 -9.25 -20.89
C PHE A 232 9.81 -8.15 -19.83
N GLN A 233 11.03 -7.65 -19.63
CA GLN A 233 11.33 -6.57 -18.66
C GLN A 233 11.51 -5.19 -19.33
N GLY A 234 11.27 -5.08 -20.64
CA GLY A 234 11.35 -3.81 -21.36
C GLY A 234 10.20 -2.85 -21.08
N HIS A 235 10.34 -1.59 -21.54
CA HIS A 235 9.31 -0.55 -21.42
C HIS A 235 8.48 -0.37 -22.71
N ASP A 236 8.92 -0.92 -23.85
CA ASP A 236 8.23 -0.79 -25.13
C ASP A 236 7.05 -1.76 -25.21
N VAL A 237 5.84 -1.23 -25.00
CA VAL A 237 4.59 -1.98 -25.08
C VAL A 237 4.33 -2.52 -26.48
N ASN A 238 4.74 -1.82 -27.55
CA ASN A 238 4.55 -2.30 -28.91
C ASN A 238 5.44 -3.53 -29.17
N ASP A 239 6.66 -3.52 -28.66
CA ASP A 239 7.55 -4.67 -28.76
C ASP A 239 7.04 -5.87 -27.97
N MET A 240 6.52 -5.64 -26.76
CA MET A 240 5.88 -6.66 -25.95
C MET A 240 4.67 -7.28 -26.68
N VAL A 241 3.77 -6.45 -27.23
CA VAL A 241 2.58 -6.91 -27.96
C VAL A 241 2.98 -7.68 -29.22
N ALA A 242 3.97 -7.20 -29.97
CA ALA A 242 4.48 -7.89 -31.14
C ALA A 242 5.10 -9.25 -30.77
N THR A 243 5.78 -9.33 -29.63
CA THR A 243 6.32 -10.58 -29.08
C THR A 243 5.22 -11.55 -28.68
N ALA A 244 4.13 -11.04 -28.08
CA ALA A 244 2.97 -11.83 -27.66
C ALA A 244 2.17 -12.42 -28.83
N GLN A 245 2.34 -11.92 -30.05
CA GLN A 245 1.79 -12.55 -31.26
C GLN A 245 2.54 -13.83 -31.67
N ILE A 246 3.76 -14.04 -31.17
CA ILE A 246 4.62 -15.18 -31.55
C ILE A 246 4.62 -16.24 -30.45
N THR A 247 4.66 -15.82 -29.18
CA THR A 247 4.82 -16.73 -28.04
C THR A 247 4.15 -16.19 -26.77
N THR A 248 4.17 -16.97 -25.69
CA THR A 248 3.66 -16.51 -24.40
C THR A 248 4.60 -15.46 -23.81
N VAL A 249 4.04 -14.35 -23.32
CA VAL A 249 4.79 -13.28 -22.67
C VAL A 249 4.40 -13.19 -21.19
N VAL A 250 5.41 -13.18 -20.32
CA VAL A 250 5.30 -12.77 -18.91
C VAL A 250 5.72 -11.31 -18.84
N ALA A 251 4.76 -10.39 -18.68
CA ALA A 251 5.04 -8.96 -18.56
C ALA A 251 5.69 -8.68 -17.20
N ALA A 252 6.99 -8.41 -17.22
CA ALA A 252 7.86 -8.42 -16.04
C ALA A 252 8.46 -7.04 -15.70
N ASN A 253 7.79 -5.98 -16.14
CA ASN A 253 8.13 -4.60 -15.84
C ASN A 253 6.91 -3.93 -15.19
N ASP A 254 7.07 -3.52 -13.93
CA ASP A 254 5.97 -3.02 -13.11
C ASP A 254 5.29 -1.78 -13.71
N GLY A 255 6.06 -0.95 -14.43
CA GLY A 255 5.57 0.27 -15.07
C GLY A 255 4.61 0.04 -16.23
N ILE A 256 4.55 -1.17 -16.79
CA ILE A 256 3.69 -1.50 -17.93
C ILE A 256 2.62 -2.55 -17.62
N ILE A 257 2.49 -3.02 -16.38
CA ILE A 257 1.52 -4.08 -16.00
C ILE A 257 0.09 -3.74 -16.44
N ALA A 258 -0.34 -2.50 -16.23
CA ALA A 258 -1.66 -2.04 -16.64
C ALA A 258 -1.85 -2.08 -18.17
N ALA A 259 -0.86 -1.59 -18.92
CA ALA A 259 -0.89 -1.60 -20.39
C ALA A 259 -0.87 -3.03 -20.93
N ALA A 260 -0.01 -3.89 -20.37
CA ALA A 260 0.06 -5.30 -20.72
C ALA A 260 -1.28 -6.02 -20.49
N ALA A 261 -1.92 -5.80 -19.34
CA ALA A 261 -3.23 -6.36 -19.05
C ALA A 261 -4.30 -5.87 -20.04
N ALA A 262 -4.30 -4.59 -20.39
CA ALA A 262 -5.21 -4.02 -21.39
C ALA A 262 -4.97 -4.57 -22.81
N SER A 263 -3.73 -4.97 -23.13
CA SER A 263 -3.37 -5.62 -24.40
C SER A 263 -3.60 -7.13 -24.44
N GLY A 264 -4.24 -7.71 -23.40
CA GLY A 264 -4.59 -9.13 -23.36
C GLY A 264 -3.49 -10.07 -22.86
N ILE A 265 -2.40 -9.54 -22.27
CA ILE A 265 -1.40 -10.35 -21.58
C ILE A 265 -2.02 -10.96 -20.31
N THR A 266 -1.70 -12.23 -20.04
CA THR A 266 -2.28 -13.01 -18.94
C THR A 266 -1.26 -13.51 -17.93
N ALA A 267 0.02 -13.29 -18.16
CA ALA A 267 1.10 -13.63 -17.24
C ALA A 267 1.91 -12.37 -16.88
N PHE A 268 2.18 -12.20 -15.59
CA PHE A 268 2.85 -11.03 -15.03
C PHE A 268 3.98 -11.46 -14.11
N GLY A 269 5.08 -10.72 -14.10
CA GLY A 269 6.27 -11.00 -13.30
C GLY A 269 6.74 -9.78 -12.52
N SER A 270 7.27 -9.97 -11.31
CA SER A 270 7.93 -8.88 -10.58
C SER A 270 8.72 -9.41 -9.38
N MET A 271 9.82 -8.74 -9.04
CA MET A 271 10.51 -8.96 -7.76
C MET A 271 9.72 -8.41 -6.56
N HIS A 272 8.83 -7.44 -6.80
CA HIS A 272 8.02 -6.80 -5.76
C HIS A 272 6.73 -7.56 -5.44
N PHE A 273 6.41 -8.66 -6.13
CA PHE A 273 5.23 -9.49 -5.83
C PHE A 273 5.26 -10.14 -4.45
N SER A 274 6.42 -10.16 -3.79
CA SER A 274 6.56 -10.43 -2.35
C SER A 274 5.80 -9.44 -1.45
N THR A 275 5.27 -8.36 -2.00
CA THR A 275 4.65 -7.27 -1.23
C THR A 275 3.43 -6.69 -1.92
N VAL A 276 3.48 -6.47 -3.24
CA VAL A 276 2.45 -5.75 -3.98
C VAL A 276 1.67 -6.61 -4.98
N CYS A 277 1.80 -7.94 -4.95
CA CYS A 277 1.02 -8.85 -5.80
C CYS A 277 -0.50 -8.61 -5.69
N PRO A 278 -1.09 -8.44 -4.48
CA PRO A 278 -2.53 -8.15 -4.37
C PRO A 278 -2.94 -6.80 -4.98
N LEU A 279 -2.04 -5.81 -5.02
CA LEU A 279 -2.27 -4.54 -5.72
C LEU A 279 -2.21 -4.73 -7.23
N ALA A 280 -1.18 -5.43 -7.72
CA ALA A 280 -1.01 -5.74 -9.14
C ALA A 280 -2.22 -6.52 -9.68
N ALA A 281 -2.73 -7.50 -8.94
CA ALA A 281 -3.93 -8.25 -9.30
C ALA A 281 -5.16 -7.37 -9.51
N LYS A 282 -5.36 -6.37 -8.65
CA LYS A 282 -6.46 -5.40 -8.79
C LYS A 282 -6.25 -4.44 -9.96
N ILE A 283 -5.01 -4.02 -10.23
CA ILE A 283 -4.66 -3.21 -11.41
C ILE A 283 -4.95 -3.98 -12.69
N VAL A 284 -4.50 -5.24 -12.78
CA VAL A 284 -4.76 -6.13 -13.92
C VAL A 284 -6.27 -6.29 -14.13
N ALA A 285 -7.02 -6.59 -13.07
CA ALA A 285 -8.47 -6.75 -13.16
C ALA A 285 -9.18 -5.46 -13.60
N ALA A 286 -8.75 -4.29 -13.12
CA ALA A 286 -9.32 -3.01 -13.53
C ALA A 286 -9.01 -2.68 -15.00
N ALA A 287 -7.77 -2.93 -15.43
CA ALA A 287 -7.34 -2.73 -16.81
C ALA A 287 -8.10 -3.63 -17.79
N GLN A 288 -8.24 -4.92 -17.47
CA GLN A 288 -8.99 -5.88 -18.29
C GLN A 288 -10.49 -5.54 -18.40
N LYS A 289 -11.06 -4.89 -17.36
CA LYS A 289 -12.45 -4.42 -17.35
C LYS A 289 -12.66 -3.05 -18.00
N GLY A 290 -11.59 -2.33 -18.34
CA GLY A 290 -11.68 -0.95 -18.81
C GLY A 290 -12.14 0.05 -17.73
N ASP A 291 -11.98 -0.27 -16.44
CA ASP A 291 -12.37 0.61 -15.33
C ASP A 291 -11.31 1.71 -15.11
N ALA A 292 -11.41 2.79 -15.89
CA ALA A 292 -10.46 3.90 -15.85
C ALA A 292 -10.38 4.60 -14.48
N GLY A 293 -11.49 4.64 -13.72
CA GLY A 293 -11.54 5.29 -12.41
C GLY A 293 -10.74 4.51 -11.36
N THR A 294 -11.00 3.22 -11.25
CA THR A 294 -10.25 2.32 -10.36
C THR A 294 -8.79 2.20 -10.81
N LEU A 295 -8.56 2.09 -12.12
CA LEU A 295 -7.20 1.99 -12.67
C LEU A 295 -6.37 3.23 -12.30
N LYS A 296 -6.90 4.44 -12.47
CA LYS A 296 -6.21 5.68 -12.08
C LYS A 296 -5.86 5.68 -10.59
N LYS A 297 -6.81 5.32 -9.72
CA LYS A 297 -6.62 5.27 -8.27
C LYS A 297 -5.53 4.28 -7.86
N LEU A 298 -5.57 3.06 -8.39
CA LEU A 298 -4.63 2.00 -8.05
C LEU A 298 -3.25 2.24 -8.66
N SER A 299 -3.16 2.78 -9.88
CA SER A 299 -1.89 3.15 -10.51
C SER A 299 -1.19 4.29 -9.76
N SER A 300 -1.93 5.29 -9.25
CA SER A 300 -1.33 6.31 -8.38
C SER A 300 -0.77 5.74 -7.08
N LEU A 301 -1.42 4.72 -6.53
CA LEU A 301 -0.93 4.04 -5.35
C LEU A 301 0.33 3.20 -5.65
N ALA A 302 0.35 2.50 -6.78
CA ALA A 302 1.53 1.78 -7.24
C ALA A 302 2.71 2.74 -7.47
N ALA A 303 2.47 3.89 -8.11
CA ALA A 303 3.50 4.93 -8.29
C ALA A 303 4.08 5.39 -6.95
N ALA A 304 3.25 5.64 -5.93
CA ALA A 304 3.75 6.03 -4.61
C ALA A 304 4.62 4.94 -3.94
N TYR A 305 4.33 3.66 -4.18
CA TYR A 305 5.19 2.57 -3.74
C TYR A 305 6.55 2.58 -4.45
N PHE A 306 6.55 2.74 -5.77
CA PHE A 306 7.80 2.79 -6.54
C PHE A 306 8.62 4.04 -6.24
N ASP A 307 7.99 5.18 -5.99
CA ASP A 307 8.67 6.40 -5.53
C ASP A 307 9.39 6.20 -4.19
N LEU A 308 8.78 5.42 -3.27
CA LEU A 308 9.41 5.05 -2.01
C LEU A 308 10.62 4.14 -2.24
N VAL A 309 10.46 3.12 -3.09
CA VAL A 309 11.54 2.18 -3.45
C VAL A 309 12.71 2.93 -4.08
N ASP A 310 12.44 3.74 -5.12
CA ASP A 310 13.45 4.51 -5.84
C ASP A 310 14.07 5.60 -4.98
N GLY A 311 13.31 6.21 -4.07
CA GLY A 311 13.79 7.20 -3.11
C GLY A 311 14.81 6.66 -2.09
N VAL A 312 15.01 5.33 -2.03
CA VAL A 312 16.05 4.67 -1.22
C VAL A 312 17.06 3.92 -2.09
N ALA A 313 16.61 3.33 -3.20
CA ALA A 313 17.48 2.67 -4.17
C ALA A 313 18.37 3.67 -4.93
N GLY A 314 17.90 4.91 -5.12
CA GLY A 314 18.61 5.97 -5.85
C GLY A 314 18.84 5.64 -7.32
N GLY A 315 17.92 4.90 -7.94
CA GLY A 315 18.04 4.43 -9.33
C GLY A 315 19.09 3.34 -9.57
N SER A 316 19.73 2.81 -8.52
CA SER A 316 20.70 1.71 -8.64
C SER A 316 19.99 0.35 -8.59
N ALA A 317 20.13 -0.46 -9.64
CA ALA A 317 19.58 -1.81 -9.70
C ALA A 317 20.09 -2.71 -8.55
N ALA A 318 21.37 -2.61 -8.20
CA ALA A 318 21.94 -3.37 -7.07
C ALA A 318 21.33 -2.94 -5.73
N ARG A 319 21.06 -1.64 -5.55
CA ARG A 319 20.38 -1.14 -4.33
C ARG A 319 18.89 -1.49 -4.32
N ALA A 320 18.23 -1.57 -5.48
CA ALA A 320 16.84 -2.00 -5.58
C ALA A 320 16.64 -3.42 -5.03
N VAL A 321 17.62 -4.32 -5.23
CA VAL A 321 17.62 -5.67 -4.60
C VAL A 321 17.68 -5.57 -3.07
N ALA A 322 18.54 -4.71 -2.52
CA ALA A 322 18.63 -4.51 -1.07
C ALA A 322 17.34 -3.94 -0.48
N VAL A 323 16.69 -3.01 -1.19
CA VAL A 323 15.38 -2.46 -0.82
C VAL A 323 14.30 -3.54 -0.87
N ALA A 324 14.23 -4.32 -1.95
CA ALA A 324 13.25 -5.41 -2.07
C ALA A 324 13.41 -6.46 -0.97
N LYS A 325 14.66 -6.81 -0.62
CA LYS A 325 14.97 -7.74 0.48
C LYS A 325 14.51 -7.19 1.83
N ALA A 326 14.75 -5.91 2.11
CA ALA A 326 14.27 -5.26 3.33
C ALA A 326 12.73 -5.20 3.41
N ILE A 327 12.05 -4.86 2.32
CA ILE A 327 10.58 -4.79 2.28
C ILE A 327 9.97 -6.19 2.44
N ALA A 328 10.52 -7.21 1.77
CA ALA A 328 10.09 -8.60 1.94
C ALA A 328 10.28 -9.07 3.39
N ALA A 329 11.40 -8.73 4.03
CA ALA A 329 11.66 -9.03 5.44
C ALA A 329 10.62 -8.40 6.39
N PHE A 330 10.19 -7.15 6.12
CA PHE A 330 9.12 -6.52 6.92
C PHE A 330 7.79 -7.25 6.78
N ARG A 331 7.45 -7.68 5.56
CA ARG A 331 6.17 -8.33 5.26
C ARG A 331 6.08 -9.73 5.82
N LEU A 332 7.18 -10.47 5.76
CA LEU A 332 7.32 -11.85 6.23
C LEU A 332 7.68 -11.94 7.71
N GLU A 333 7.90 -10.80 8.38
CA GLU A 333 8.27 -10.72 9.80
C GLU A 333 9.50 -11.57 10.16
N CYS A 334 10.50 -11.56 9.28
CA CYS A 334 11.67 -12.43 9.37
C CYS A 334 12.97 -11.70 9.00
N ASP A 335 14.11 -12.27 9.37
CA ASP A 335 15.41 -11.82 8.88
C ASP A 335 15.80 -12.54 7.58
N LEU A 336 15.73 -11.84 6.44
CA LEU A 336 16.23 -12.35 5.16
C LEU A 336 17.75 -12.14 4.99
N GLY A 337 18.38 -11.45 5.94
CA GLY A 337 19.75 -10.98 5.87
C GLY A 337 20.00 -9.91 4.81
N HIS A 338 21.26 -9.58 4.60
CA HIS A 338 21.68 -8.54 3.66
C HIS A 338 21.94 -9.11 2.26
N VAL A 339 22.03 -8.22 1.27
CA VAL A 339 22.64 -8.55 -0.01
C VAL A 339 24.09 -8.96 0.24
N ARG A 340 24.52 -10.06 -0.40
CA ARG A 340 25.86 -10.62 -0.22
C ARG A 340 26.92 -9.64 -0.70
N ALA A 341 28.08 -9.61 -0.03
CA ALA A 341 29.21 -8.80 -0.47
C ALA A 341 29.66 -9.22 -1.89
N PRO A 342 30.05 -8.27 -2.78
CA PRO A 342 30.24 -6.84 -2.56
C PRO A 342 28.99 -5.97 -2.70
N GLY A 343 27.78 -6.56 -2.67
CA GLY A 343 26.52 -5.86 -2.83
C GLY A 343 26.24 -4.79 -1.76
N PRO A 344 25.37 -3.81 -2.08
CA PRO A 344 25.14 -2.67 -1.22
C PRO A 344 24.36 -3.05 0.04
N ARG A 345 24.69 -2.38 1.15
CA ARG A 345 23.92 -2.44 2.39
C ARG A 345 23.10 -1.16 2.56
N LEU A 346 21.89 -1.31 3.09
CA LEU A 346 21.10 -0.19 3.54
C LEU A 346 21.57 0.25 4.94
N THR A 347 21.62 1.56 5.14
CA THR A 347 21.86 2.16 6.45
C THR A 347 20.63 1.99 7.35
N VAL A 348 20.83 2.10 8.67
CA VAL A 348 19.72 2.04 9.64
C VAL A 348 18.65 3.09 9.33
N HIS A 349 19.06 4.30 8.95
CA HIS A 349 18.16 5.39 8.60
C HIS A 349 17.31 5.06 7.35
N GLU A 350 17.91 4.46 6.32
CA GLU A 350 17.20 4.04 5.11
C GLU A 350 16.20 2.91 5.41
N VAL A 351 16.57 1.95 6.26
CA VAL A 351 15.66 0.88 6.70
C VAL A 351 14.47 1.45 7.48
N GLN A 352 14.69 2.43 8.36
CA GLN A 352 13.62 3.13 9.08
C GLN A 352 12.70 3.93 8.14
N LYS A 353 13.28 4.64 7.16
CA LYS A 353 12.53 5.36 6.12
C LYS A 353 11.65 4.40 5.31
N LEU A 354 12.18 3.25 4.90
CA LEU A 354 11.41 2.21 4.21
C LEU A 354 10.27 1.68 5.09
N ARG A 355 10.54 1.37 6.36
CA ARG A 355 9.52 0.86 7.28
C ARG A 355 8.34 1.84 7.43
N SER A 356 8.63 3.10 7.76
CA SER A 356 7.61 4.12 7.92
C SER A 356 6.84 4.39 6.62
N GLY A 357 7.55 4.44 5.48
CA GLY A 357 6.90 4.58 4.17
C GLY A 357 6.00 3.40 3.81
N MET A 358 6.40 2.18 4.17
CA MET A 358 5.60 0.97 3.95
C MET A 358 4.35 0.93 4.85
N GLU A 359 4.43 1.40 6.09
CA GLU A 359 3.27 1.53 6.99
C GLU A 359 2.24 2.51 6.40
N ASP A 360 2.68 3.69 5.94
CA ASP A 360 1.81 4.67 5.26
C ASP A 360 1.24 4.08 3.95
N PHE A 361 2.05 3.39 3.15
CA PHE A 361 1.58 2.70 1.95
C PHE A 361 0.49 1.67 2.28
N VAL A 362 0.64 0.85 3.32
CA VAL A 362 -0.34 -0.15 3.73
C VAL A 362 -1.66 0.52 4.16
N VAL A 363 -1.60 1.63 4.89
CA VAL A 363 -2.78 2.43 5.25
C VAL A 363 -3.49 2.95 4.00
N ARG A 364 -2.74 3.55 3.07
CA ARG A 364 -3.28 4.05 1.79
C ARG A 364 -3.85 2.92 0.94
N TYR A 365 -3.19 1.76 0.90
CA TYR A 365 -3.65 0.57 0.19
C TYR A 365 -4.98 0.07 0.75
N LYS A 366 -5.07 -0.13 2.06
CA LYS A 366 -6.33 -0.57 2.72
C LYS A 366 -7.47 0.40 2.42
N SER A 367 -7.22 1.70 2.48
CA SER A 367 -8.18 2.74 2.09
C SER A 367 -8.55 2.69 0.59
N ALA A 368 -7.58 2.40 -0.27
CA ALA A 368 -7.78 2.38 -1.71
C ALA A 368 -8.55 1.14 -2.21
N VAL A 369 -8.30 -0.03 -1.61
CA VAL A 369 -8.80 -1.33 -2.04
C VAL A 369 -9.98 -1.86 -1.24
N SER A 370 -10.34 -1.20 -0.14
CA SER A 370 -11.65 -1.35 0.46
C SER A 370 -12.69 -1.14 -0.65
N PRO A 371 -13.70 -2.03 -0.77
CA PRO A 371 -14.76 -1.83 -1.75
C PRO A 371 -15.23 -0.38 -1.64
N ALA A 372 -15.44 0.29 -2.78
CA ALA A 372 -16.40 1.38 -2.78
C ALA A 372 -17.74 0.74 -2.42
N GLN A 373 -17.97 0.56 -1.12
CA GLN A 373 -19.28 0.27 -0.62
C GLN A 373 -20.13 1.43 -1.13
N PRO A 374 -21.21 1.19 -1.90
CA PRO A 374 -22.21 2.22 -2.04
C PRO A 374 -22.51 2.67 -0.61
N ALA A 375 -22.34 3.96 -0.34
CA ALA A 375 -22.44 4.54 1.00
C ALA A 375 -23.89 4.40 1.49
N ALA A 376 -24.24 3.20 1.90
CA ALA A 376 -25.26 2.91 2.87
C ALA A 376 -24.45 2.38 4.06
N LYS A 377 -24.26 3.24 5.07
CA LYS A 377 -23.81 2.79 6.40
C LYS A 377 -24.92 1.88 6.96
N SER A 378 -24.96 0.63 6.48
CA SER A 378 -25.95 -0.35 6.90
C SER A 378 -25.63 -0.79 8.32
N SER A 379 -26.55 -0.44 9.22
CA SER A 379 -26.65 -0.78 10.64
C SER A 379 -25.32 -0.79 11.41
N ILE A 380 -24.96 0.36 11.99
CA ILE A 380 -24.06 0.37 13.16
C ILE A 380 -24.66 -0.58 14.21
N ASN A 381 -24.01 -1.72 14.46
CA ASN A 381 -24.40 -2.60 15.56
C ASN A 381 -23.82 -2.04 16.86
N VAL A 382 -24.53 -1.07 17.43
CA VAL A 382 -24.10 -0.32 18.62
C VAL A 382 -23.76 -1.27 19.77
N HIS A 383 -24.48 -2.39 19.91
CA HIS A 383 -24.26 -3.36 20.99
C HIS A 383 -22.94 -4.13 20.88
N ALA A 384 -22.37 -4.24 19.69
CA ALA A 384 -21.09 -4.91 19.47
C ALA A 384 -19.87 -3.99 19.68
N MET A 385 -20.10 -2.68 19.81
CA MET A 385 -19.02 -1.69 19.87
C MET A 385 -18.29 -1.72 21.22
N PRO A 386 -16.95 -1.65 21.25
CA PRO A 386 -16.16 -1.71 22.48
C PRO A 386 -16.51 -0.64 23.53
N GLY A 387 -16.82 0.58 23.08
CA GLY A 387 -17.22 1.68 23.95
C GLY A 387 -18.64 1.54 24.50
N PHE A 388 -19.51 0.79 23.81
CA PHE A 388 -20.86 0.50 24.30
C PHE A 388 -20.85 -0.47 25.50
N ASN A 389 -19.97 -1.47 25.48
CA ASN A 389 -19.93 -2.53 26.50
C ASN A 389 -18.83 -2.34 27.55
N GLY A 390 -18.32 -1.11 27.71
CA GLY A 390 -17.34 -0.76 28.74
C GLY A 390 -15.94 -1.32 28.52
N ARG A 391 -15.67 -1.99 27.38
CA ARG A 391 -14.33 -2.54 27.08
C ARG A 391 -13.26 -1.46 26.86
N LEU A 392 -13.66 -0.20 26.69
CA LEU A 392 -12.74 0.93 26.63
C LEU A 392 -12.46 1.58 27.99
N ASP A 393 -13.20 1.24 29.05
CA ASP A 393 -13.21 2.02 30.29
C ASP A 393 -11.84 2.09 30.98
N ASP A 394 -11.12 0.96 31.04
CA ASP A 394 -9.79 0.91 31.65
C ASP A 394 -8.78 1.74 30.86
N LYS A 395 -8.84 1.65 29.53
CA LYS A 395 -8.01 2.44 28.64
C LYS A 395 -8.33 3.93 28.76
N ILE A 396 -9.60 4.30 28.81
CA ILE A 396 -10.02 5.69 29.01
C ILE A 396 -9.52 6.20 30.36
N ARG A 397 -9.61 5.39 31.43
CA ARG A 397 -9.12 5.76 32.77
C ARG A 397 -7.62 6.01 32.78
N GLU A 398 -6.83 5.11 32.21
CA GLU A 398 -5.37 5.25 32.11
C GLU A 398 -4.99 6.52 31.35
N ARG A 399 -5.61 6.75 30.19
CA ARG A 399 -5.35 7.94 29.38
C ARG A 399 -5.83 9.22 30.05
N ALA A 400 -6.96 9.18 30.77
CA ALA A 400 -7.46 10.33 31.51
C ALA A 400 -6.47 10.78 32.57
N ILE A 401 -5.91 9.84 33.35
CA ILE A 401 -4.85 10.15 34.32
C ILE A 401 -3.66 10.82 33.63
N ARG A 402 -3.15 10.24 32.54
CA ARG A 402 -2.05 10.83 31.76
C ARG A 402 -2.39 12.25 31.25
N CYS A 403 -3.58 12.45 30.70
CA CYS A 403 -4.05 13.75 30.26
C CYS A 403 -4.08 14.76 31.41
N GLY A 404 -4.59 14.35 32.58
CA GLY A 404 -4.64 15.19 33.78
C GLY A 404 -3.27 15.61 34.25
N ASP A 405 -2.30 14.69 34.28
CA ASP A 405 -0.93 14.96 34.70
C ASP A 405 -0.23 15.95 33.76
N VAL A 406 -0.33 15.75 32.44
CA VAL A 406 0.32 16.65 31.46
C VAL A 406 -0.35 18.02 31.41
N ALA A 407 -1.69 18.06 31.37
CA ALA A 407 -2.45 19.30 31.29
C ALA A 407 -2.56 20.05 32.64
N GLY A 408 -2.13 19.44 33.74
CA GLY A 408 -2.22 20.04 35.08
C GLY A 408 -3.64 20.07 35.65
N VAL A 409 -4.52 19.17 35.20
CA VAL A 409 -5.91 19.06 35.66
C VAL A 409 -5.98 18.07 36.81
N ARG A 410 -6.02 18.60 38.04
CA ARG A 410 -6.16 17.78 39.25
C ARG A 410 -7.50 17.06 39.28
N ASP A 411 -7.46 15.80 39.72
CA ASP A 411 -8.66 14.96 39.90
C ASP A 411 -9.49 14.85 38.63
N ILE A 412 -8.83 14.60 37.49
CA ILE A 412 -9.48 14.58 36.18
C ILE A 412 -10.55 13.48 36.06
N LEU A 413 -10.46 12.41 36.84
CA LEU A 413 -11.45 11.33 36.83
C LEU A 413 -12.83 11.76 37.34
N ARG A 414 -12.93 12.87 38.08
CA ARG A 414 -14.23 13.43 38.50
C ARG A 414 -15.12 13.82 37.32
N PHE A 415 -14.54 14.08 36.15
CA PHE A 415 -15.25 14.41 34.92
C PHE A 415 -15.75 13.17 34.16
N PHE A 416 -15.44 11.96 34.65
CA PHE A 416 -15.83 10.70 34.02
C PHE A 416 -16.43 9.71 35.04
N PRO A 417 -17.48 10.12 35.78
CA PRO A 417 -18.07 9.30 36.85
C PRO A 417 -18.74 8.01 36.33
N HIS A 418 -18.94 7.90 35.01
CA HIS A 418 -19.55 6.74 34.37
C HIS A 418 -18.59 5.58 34.12
N LEU A 419 -17.27 5.77 34.17
CA LEU A 419 -16.33 4.69 33.85
C LEU A 419 -16.46 3.54 34.87
N GLY A 420 -16.72 2.33 34.37
CA GLY A 420 -17.05 1.15 35.18
C GLY A 420 -18.52 1.03 35.56
N ARG A 421 -19.41 1.83 34.94
CA ARG A 421 -20.87 1.82 35.15
C ARG A 421 -21.61 1.86 33.81
N SER A 422 -22.82 1.32 33.78
CA SER A 422 -23.72 1.51 32.63
C SER A 422 -24.24 2.96 32.61
N TRP A 423 -24.00 3.69 31.53
CA TRP A 423 -24.38 5.11 31.43
C TRP A 423 -25.28 5.45 30.24
N ARG A 424 -25.37 4.55 29.25
CA ARG A 424 -26.20 4.77 28.06
C ARG A 424 -27.67 4.54 28.39
N GLY A 425 -28.47 5.60 28.27
CA GLY A 425 -29.93 5.55 28.41
C GLY A 425 -30.62 4.84 27.24
N PRO A 426 -31.97 4.75 27.27
CA PRO A 426 -32.74 4.18 26.17
C PRO A 426 -32.44 4.92 24.86
N MET A 427 -32.09 4.16 23.82
CA MET A 427 -31.74 4.73 22.53
C MET A 427 -33.02 5.21 21.81
N PRO A 428 -32.95 6.29 21.02
CA PRO A 428 -34.10 6.73 20.24
C PRO A 428 -34.61 5.60 19.35
N GLY A 429 -35.93 5.40 19.32
CA GLY A 429 -36.56 4.48 18.38
C GLY A 429 -36.34 4.92 16.93
N ARG A 430 -36.64 4.05 15.97
CA ARG A 430 -36.50 4.35 14.53
C ARG A 430 -37.40 5.51 14.04
N ASP A 431 -38.39 5.90 14.84
CA ASP A 431 -39.38 6.92 14.51
C ASP A 431 -39.00 8.33 15.01
N CYS A 432 -37.72 8.59 15.30
CA CYS A 432 -37.27 9.91 15.74
C CYS A 432 -37.33 10.94 14.60
N ASP A 433 -37.77 12.17 14.91
CA ASP A 433 -37.72 13.28 13.96
C ASP A 433 -36.26 13.72 13.72
N ILE A 434 -35.67 13.27 12.61
CA ILE A 434 -34.29 13.55 12.22
C ILE A 434 -34.04 15.06 12.09
N ALA A 435 -35.05 15.87 11.76
CA ALA A 435 -34.90 17.31 11.63
C ALA A 435 -34.41 17.95 12.95
N GLN A 436 -34.88 17.44 14.09
CA GLN A 436 -34.49 17.91 15.43
C GLN A 436 -33.04 17.54 15.80
N PHE A 437 -32.36 16.73 14.99
CA PHE A 437 -30.94 16.38 15.15
C PHE A 437 -30.03 17.16 14.20
N ILE A 438 -30.57 17.89 13.22
CA ILE A 438 -29.78 18.53 12.16
C ILE A 438 -29.28 19.91 12.58
N ASP A 439 -27.97 20.11 12.41
CA ASP A 439 -27.33 21.42 12.34
C ASP A 439 -27.06 21.71 10.86
N HIS A 440 -27.96 22.46 10.23
CA HIS A 440 -27.91 22.76 8.80
C HIS A 440 -26.78 23.77 8.54
N THR A 441 -25.77 23.36 7.78
CA THR A 441 -24.45 24.00 7.80
C THR A 441 -24.08 24.56 6.43
N VAL A 442 -23.58 25.80 6.38
CA VAL A 442 -22.92 26.38 5.20
C VAL A 442 -21.65 27.12 5.63
N LEU A 443 -20.49 26.58 5.24
CA LEU A 443 -19.17 27.06 5.69
C LEU A 443 -18.17 27.27 4.55
N LYS A 444 -18.63 27.18 3.29
CA LYS A 444 -17.81 27.44 2.11
C LYS A 444 -17.25 28.87 2.14
N PRO A 445 -15.98 29.09 1.74
CA PRO A 445 -15.36 30.42 1.78
C PRO A 445 -16.06 31.43 0.85
N GLU A 446 -16.67 30.97 -0.24
CA GLU A 446 -17.42 31.77 -1.20
C GLU A 446 -18.88 32.06 -0.79
N CYS A 447 -19.32 31.60 0.40
CA CYS A 447 -20.70 31.72 0.87
C CYS A 447 -21.19 33.18 0.91
N THR A 448 -22.27 33.44 0.16
CA THR A 448 -22.92 34.74 -0.01
C THR A 448 -24.05 34.98 1.01
N ALA A 449 -24.48 36.24 1.16
CA ALA A 449 -25.63 36.57 2.01
C ALA A 449 -26.93 35.89 1.54
N ALA A 450 -27.12 35.74 0.22
CA ALA A 450 -28.30 35.08 -0.34
C ALA A 450 -28.34 33.58 0.01
N GLU A 451 -27.18 32.91 0.03
CA GLU A 451 -27.09 31.52 0.48
C GLU A 451 -27.39 31.38 1.97
N ILE A 452 -27.03 32.37 2.80
CA ILE A 452 -27.44 32.41 4.21
C ILE A 452 -28.95 32.60 4.35
N SER A 453 -29.58 33.49 3.59
CA SER A 453 -31.05 33.64 3.62
C SER A 453 -31.77 32.37 3.16
N LYS A 454 -31.18 31.64 2.22
CA LYS A 454 -31.67 30.31 1.84
C LYS A 454 -31.54 29.32 3.00
N LEU A 455 -30.36 29.25 3.62
CA LEU A 455 -30.07 28.36 4.76
C LEU A 455 -31.06 28.57 5.92
N THR A 456 -31.29 29.81 6.32
CA THR A 456 -32.21 30.16 7.42
C THR A 456 -33.67 29.87 7.07
N SER A 457 -34.10 30.18 5.83
CA SER A 457 -35.43 29.84 5.33
C SER A 457 -35.69 28.33 5.33
N GLU A 458 -34.72 27.55 4.86
CA GLU A 458 -34.77 26.09 4.88
C GLU A 458 -34.85 25.54 6.30
N ALA A 459 -34.00 26.03 7.20
CA ALA A 459 -33.98 25.62 8.61
C ALA A 459 -35.29 25.96 9.32
N ARG A 460 -35.86 27.14 9.09
CA ARG A 460 -37.19 27.53 9.59
C ARG A 460 -38.27 26.60 9.06
N LYS A 461 -38.33 26.41 7.73
CA LYS A 461 -39.37 25.60 7.07
C LYS A 461 -39.38 24.17 7.58
N HIS A 462 -38.19 23.59 7.77
CA HIS A 462 -38.02 22.19 8.16
C HIS A 462 -37.80 22.00 9.66
N LYS A 463 -37.84 23.08 10.45
CA LYS A 463 -37.62 23.07 11.90
C LYS A 463 -36.34 22.34 12.29
N PHE A 464 -35.25 22.59 11.54
CA PHE A 464 -33.94 22.09 11.94
C PHE A 464 -33.55 22.71 13.28
N TYR A 465 -32.74 22.00 14.05
CA TYR A 465 -32.40 22.47 15.39
C TYR A 465 -31.52 23.72 15.37
N ALA A 466 -30.53 23.75 14.49
CA ALA A 466 -29.62 24.88 14.36
C ALA A 466 -29.21 25.13 12.90
N VAL A 467 -28.79 26.36 12.63
CA VAL A 467 -27.92 26.69 11.51
C VAL A 467 -26.48 26.84 11.99
N CYS A 468 -25.50 26.43 11.18
CA CYS A 468 -24.08 26.61 11.48
C CYS A 468 -23.38 27.41 10.38
N VAL A 469 -22.82 28.57 10.73
CA VAL A 469 -22.29 29.55 9.78
C VAL A 469 -20.91 30.10 10.18
N ASN A 470 -20.26 30.82 9.27
CA ASN A 470 -19.07 31.61 9.60
C ASN A 470 -19.44 32.82 10.48
N GLY A 471 -18.56 33.23 11.39
CA GLY A 471 -18.82 34.30 12.37
C GLY A 471 -19.31 35.63 11.77
N CYS A 472 -18.91 35.96 10.55
CA CYS A 472 -19.36 37.16 9.84
C CYS A 472 -20.84 37.13 9.40
N ARG A 473 -21.51 35.98 9.49
CA ARG A 473 -22.91 35.79 9.09
C ARG A 473 -23.88 35.72 10.28
N VAL A 474 -23.38 35.75 11.52
CA VAL A 474 -24.19 35.60 12.73
C VAL A 474 -25.29 36.66 12.82
N ASP A 475 -24.96 37.95 12.64
CA ASP A 475 -25.94 39.04 12.71
C ASP A 475 -27.09 38.86 11.70
N GLN A 476 -26.79 38.32 10.52
CA GLN A 476 -27.81 38.02 9.51
C GLN A 476 -28.72 36.89 9.98
N CYS A 477 -28.15 35.77 10.44
CA CYS A 477 -28.93 34.64 10.95
C CYS A 477 -29.80 35.03 12.15
N MET A 478 -29.26 35.81 13.10
CA MET A 478 -30.01 36.26 14.27
C MET A 478 -31.23 37.12 13.89
N ARG A 479 -31.10 38.00 12.89
CA ARG A 479 -32.25 38.77 12.39
C ARG A 479 -33.28 37.87 11.71
N GLU A 480 -32.83 37.00 10.81
CA GLU A 480 -33.69 36.16 9.98
C GLU A 480 -34.36 34.99 10.74
N LEU A 481 -33.88 34.62 11.92
CA LEU A 481 -34.42 33.53 12.75
C LEU A 481 -35.00 33.99 14.10
N SER A 482 -35.12 35.31 14.33
CA SER A 482 -35.52 35.91 15.61
C SER A 482 -36.89 35.47 16.16
N ASP A 483 -37.80 35.02 15.31
CA ASP A 483 -39.15 34.52 15.62
C ASP A 483 -39.26 33.00 15.49
N THR A 484 -38.14 32.28 15.63
CA THR A 484 -38.07 30.81 15.51
C THR A 484 -37.30 30.18 16.66
N ASP A 485 -37.50 28.87 16.85
CA ASP A 485 -36.71 28.07 17.81
C ASP A 485 -35.38 27.55 17.21
N VAL A 486 -35.03 27.93 15.98
CA VAL A 486 -33.80 27.48 15.30
C VAL A 486 -32.61 28.22 15.90
N ARG A 487 -31.68 27.48 16.51
CA ARG A 487 -30.47 28.02 17.12
C ARG A 487 -29.46 28.50 16.07
N VAL A 488 -28.64 29.48 16.44
CA VAL A 488 -27.53 29.94 15.62
C VAL A 488 -26.21 29.48 16.22
N ALA A 489 -25.53 28.61 15.49
CA ALA A 489 -24.17 28.18 15.76
C ALA A 489 -23.18 28.89 14.83
N ALA A 490 -21.99 29.21 15.32
CA ALA A 490 -20.92 29.75 14.50
C ALA A 490 -19.60 29.02 14.70
N VAL A 491 -18.81 28.92 13.64
CA VAL A 491 -17.46 28.33 13.74
C VAL A 491 -16.41 29.36 14.13
N ILE A 492 -15.39 28.92 14.88
CA ILE A 492 -14.19 29.72 15.19
C ILE A 492 -12.92 28.92 14.93
N GLY A 493 -11.84 29.62 14.57
CA GLY A 493 -10.57 28.98 14.23
C GLY A 493 -10.67 28.05 13.01
N PHE A 494 -11.75 28.13 12.23
CA PHE A 494 -12.09 27.17 11.19
C PHE A 494 -11.37 27.47 9.86
N PRO A 495 -10.98 26.47 9.06
CA PRO A 495 -11.11 25.02 9.33
C PRO A 495 -9.90 24.41 10.05
N LEU A 496 -8.84 25.18 10.31
CA LEU A 496 -7.53 24.61 10.66
C LEU A 496 -7.27 24.45 12.17
N GLY A 497 -7.92 25.26 13.00
CA GLY A 497 -7.69 25.32 14.44
C GLY A 497 -6.33 25.92 14.84
N ALA A 498 -5.54 26.44 13.89
CA ALA A 498 -4.16 26.89 14.09
C ALA A 498 -4.03 28.33 14.62
N MET A 499 -5.14 28.99 14.95
CA MET A 499 -5.11 30.33 15.54
C MET A 499 -4.70 30.28 17.02
N THR A 500 -4.17 31.38 17.54
CA THR A 500 -3.88 31.48 18.99
C THR A 500 -5.17 31.36 19.82
N SER A 501 -5.06 30.76 21.01
CA SER A 501 -6.20 30.60 21.93
C SER A 501 -6.85 31.92 22.32
N LYS A 502 -6.05 32.99 22.47
CA LYS A 502 -6.56 34.34 22.74
C LYS A 502 -7.40 34.90 21.59
N ALA A 503 -7.02 34.61 20.33
CA ALA A 503 -7.79 35.03 19.17
C ALA A 503 -9.12 34.27 19.11
N LYS A 504 -9.09 32.93 19.25
CA LYS A 504 -10.30 32.10 19.30
C LYS A 504 -11.26 32.55 20.41
N ALA A 505 -10.76 32.76 21.63
CA ALA A 505 -11.57 33.19 22.78
C ALA A 505 -12.16 34.60 22.58
N ARG A 506 -11.44 35.52 21.92
CA ARG A 506 -11.96 36.85 21.60
C ARG A 506 -13.09 36.77 20.57
N GLU A 507 -12.87 36.04 19.48
CA GLU A 507 -13.86 35.84 18.43
C GLU A 507 -15.12 35.14 18.99
N ALA A 508 -14.95 34.11 19.82
CA ALA A 508 -16.04 33.43 20.49
C ALA A 508 -16.89 34.39 21.32
N ARG A 509 -16.25 35.23 22.14
CA ARG A 509 -16.96 36.24 22.96
C ARG A 509 -17.74 37.23 22.10
N GLU A 510 -17.14 37.72 21.00
CA GLU A 510 -17.81 38.63 20.08
C GLU A 510 -19.04 37.97 19.43
N ILE A 511 -18.91 36.74 18.96
CA ILE A 511 -19.99 35.98 18.35
C ILE A 511 -21.14 35.73 19.33
N VAL A 512 -20.83 35.38 20.58
CA VAL A 512 -21.85 35.20 21.63
C VAL A 512 -22.54 36.53 21.96
N GLN A 513 -21.81 37.65 21.97
CA GLN A 513 -22.42 38.98 22.14
C GLN A 513 -23.37 39.36 21.00
N LYS A 514 -23.13 38.84 19.78
CA LYS A 514 -24.04 38.97 18.64
C LYS A 514 -25.28 38.09 18.76
N GLY A 515 -25.33 37.18 19.73
CA GLY A 515 -26.50 36.38 20.06
C GLY A 515 -26.44 34.92 19.67
N ALA A 516 -25.34 34.45 19.07
CA ALA A 516 -25.17 33.02 18.78
C ALA A 516 -25.18 32.19 20.08
N GLU A 517 -25.96 31.12 20.09
CA GLU A 517 -26.12 30.27 21.29
C GLU A 517 -25.11 29.13 21.34
N GLU A 518 -24.41 28.87 20.23
CA GLU A 518 -23.47 27.76 20.12
C GLU A 518 -22.21 28.14 19.32
N ILE A 519 -21.07 27.59 19.72
CA ILE A 519 -19.76 27.82 19.09
C ILE A 519 -19.14 26.49 18.69
N ASP A 520 -18.84 26.31 17.40
CA ASP A 520 -18.15 25.15 16.85
C ASP A 520 -16.65 25.50 16.67
N MET A 521 -15.82 25.21 17.67
CA MET A 521 -14.39 25.52 17.62
C MET A 521 -13.57 24.40 16.99
N VAL A 522 -12.58 24.71 16.16
CA VAL A 522 -11.57 23.71 15.76
C VAL A 522 -10.43 23.67 16.77
N MET A 523 -10.16 22.50 17.34
CA MET A 523 -9.05 22.33 18.28
C MET A 523 -7.71 22.55 17.58
N ASN A 524 -6.65 22.86 18.34
CA ASN A 524 -5.30 22.89 17.77
C ASN A 524 -4.81 21.46 17.45
N VAL A 525 -5.04 21.02 16.20
CA VAL A 525 -4.64 19.68 15.73
C VAL A 525 -3.12 19.49 15.77
N GLY A 526 -2.34 20.53 15.48
CA GLY A 526 -0.89 20.49 15.55
C GLY A 526 -0.39 20.18 16.96
N ALA A 527 -0.91 20.89 17.96
CA ALA A 527 -0.56 20.63 19.36
C ALA A 527 -0.93 19.20 19.81
N MET A 528 -2.08 18.67 19.35
CA MET A 528 -2.43 17.26 19.61
C MET A 528 -1.41 16.29 18.99
N LYS A 529 -0.96 16.56 17.75
CA LYS A 529 0.05 15.75 17.06
C LYS A 529 1.43 15.82 17.71
N ASP A 530 1.78 16.95 18.29
CA ASP A 530 3.01 17.12 19.06
C ASP A 530 2.93 16.46 20.45
N GLY A 531 1.75 15.96 20.84
CA GLY A 531 1.50 15.44 22.18
C GLY A 531 1.44 16.54 23.26
N ASP A 532 1.32 17.80 22.87
CA ASP A 532 1.17 18.95 23.76
C ASP A 532 -0.28 19.08 24.26
N LEU A 533 -0.63 18.16 25.16
CA LEU A 533 -1.96 18.05 25.75
C LEU A 533 -2.35 19.28 26.58
N ARG A 534 -1.36 19.99 27.15
CA ARG A 534 -1.62 21.20 27.93
C ARG A 534 -2.13 22.32 27.03
N THR A 535 -1.45 22.58 25.93
CA THR A 535 -1.88 23.60 24.96
C THR A 535 -3.29 23.29 24.44
N VAL A 536 -3.59 22.02 24.16
CA VAL A 536 -4.95 21.62 23.72
C VAL A 536 -5.99 21.92 24.79
N TYR A 537 -5.76 21.54 26.04
CA TYR A 537 -6.68 21.80 27.14
C TYR A 537 -6.90 23.29 27.38
N GLU A 538 -5.82 24.08 27.45
CA GLU A 538 -5.88 25.52 27.67
C GLU A 538 -6.61 26.24 26.53
N ASP A 539 -6.40 25.80 25.28
CA ASP A 539 -7.09 26.33 24.11
C ASP A 539 -8.61 26.13 24.19
N VAL A 540 -9.05 24.90 24.49
CA VAL A 540 -10.48 24.59 24.64
C VAL A 540 -11.06 25.33 25.84
N LYS A 541 -10.38 25.32 26.99
CA LYS A 541 -10.84 25.96 28.22
C LYS A 541 -11.04 27.47 28.04
N ALA A 542 -10.11 28.13 27.35
CA ALA A 542 -10.20 29.57 27.06
C ALA A 542 -11.43 29.92 26.22
N VAL A 543 -11.76 29.09 25.22
CA VAL A 543 -12.96 29.28 24.39
C VAL A 543 -14.23 28.99 25.19
N VAL A 544 -14.27 27.90 25.96
CA VAL A 544 -15.41 27.55 26.82
C VAL A 544 -15.71 28.68 27.79
N ASP A 545 -14.71 29.21 28.49
CA ASP A 545 -14.89 30.30 29.45
C ASP A 545 -15.34 31.60 28.78
N ALA A 546 -14.83 31.90 27.59
CA ALA A 546 -15.21 33.10 26.85
C ALA A 546 -16.59 33.03 26.21
N SER A 547 -17.12 31.82 25.99
CA SER A 547 -18.40 31.59 25.32
C SER A 547 -19.59 31.56 26.28
N ARG A 548 -19.39 31.44 27.60
CA ARG A 548 -20.51 31.28 28.54
C ARG A 548 -21.54 32.43 28.40
N PRO A 549 -22.85 32.13 28.34
CA PRO A 549 -23.48 30.82 28.57
C PRO A 549 -23.63 29.93 27.31
N ALA A 550 -23.13 30.34 26.16
CA ALA A 550 -23.23 29.56 24.91
C ALA A 550 -22.48 28.22 25.00
N ILE A 551 -23.01 27.23 24.27
CA ILE A 551 -22.47 25.87 24.24
C ILE A 551 -21.30 25.79 23.27
N VAL A 552 -20.16 25.27 23.73
CA VAL A 552 -19.00 25.00 22.86
C VAL A 552 -18.98 23.56 22.38
N LYS A 553 -18.83 23.37 21.07
CA LYS A 553 -18.58 22.11 20.39
C LYS A 553 -17.15 22.09 19.88
N VAL A 554 -16.36 21.07 20.26
CA VAL A 554 -14.96 20.98 19.86
C VAL A 554 -14.80 20.04 18.68
N ILE A 555 -14.37 20.56 17.54
CA ILE A 555 -14.06 19.83 16.31
C ILE A 555 -12.65 19.27 16.38
N PHE A 556 -12.52 17.96 16.23
CA PHE A 556 -11.24 17.25 16.31
C PHE A 556 -10.53 17.08 14.97
N GLU A 557 -11.29 17.08 13.87
CA GLU A 557 -10.81 16.59 12.58
C GLU A 557 -10.31 15.15 12.65
N THR A 558 -11.19 14.24 13.07
CA THR A 558 -10.89 12.84 13.42
C THR A 558 -10.14 12.07 12.34
N CYS A 559 -10.28 12.42 11.06
CA CYS A 559 -9.54 11.75 9.98
C CYS A 559 -8.03 11.98 10.02
N LEU A 560 -7.56 12.99 10.76
CA LEU A 560 -6.15 13.25 10.99
C LEU A 560 -5.62 12.55 12.24
N LEU A 561 -6.49 12.07 13.12
CA LEU A 561 -6.12 11.58 14.45
C LEU A 561 -6.10 10.05 14.52
N THR A 562 -5.22 9.53 15.36
CA THR A 562 -5.23 8.12 15.77
C THR A 562 -6.37 7.89 16.78
N PRO A 563 -6.81 6.63 17.00
CA PRO A 563 -7.82 6.32 18.02
C PRO A 563 -7.46 6.84 19.42
N ASP A 564 -6.17 6.79 19.76
CA ASP A 564 -5.63 7.24 21.04
C ASP A 564 -5.67 8.78 21.17
N GLU A 565 -5.35 9.50 20.10
CA GLU A 565 -5.47 10.96 20.06
C GLU A 565 -6.94 11.42 20.09
N ILE A 566 -7.86 10.67 19.47
CA ILE A 566 -9.30 10.94 19.58
C ILE A 566 -9.76 10.79 21.04
N MET A 567 -9.27 9.77 21.74
CA MET A 567 -9.57 9.55 23.16
C MET A 567 -9.03 10.70 24.02
N ASP A 568 -7.77 11.12 23.83
CA ASP A 568 -7.16 12.26 24.54
C ASP A 568 -7.90 13.57 24.25
N ALA A 569 -8.20 13.86 22.98
CA ALA A 569 -8.98 15.04 22.58
C ALA A 569 -10.35 15.07 23.26
N SER A 570 -11.01 13.91 23.34
CA SER A 570 -12.30 13.75 24.02
C SER A 570 -12.16 14.06 25.50
N ILE A 571 -11.18 13.46 26.18
CA ILE A 571 -10.94 13.63 27.62
C ILE A 571 -10.70 15.10 27.94
N LEU A 572 -9.76 15.74 27.23
CA LEU A 572 -9.38 17.14 27.49
C LEU A 572 -10.55 18.09 27.22
N SER A 573 -11.33 17.83 26.18
CA SER A 573 -12.52 18.63 25.85
C SER A 573 -13.60 18.54 26.93
N VAL A 574 -13.90 17.33 27.43
CA VAL A 574 -14.86 17.13 28.52
C VAL A 574 -14.37 17.82 29.79
N ALA A 575 -13.12 17.60 30.17
CA ALA A 575 -12.53 18.23 31.36
C ALA A 575 -12.49 19.77 31.26
N ALA A 576 -12.35 20.32 30.05
CA ALA A 576 -12.38 21.75 29.80
C ALA A 576 -13.80 22.35 29.86
N GLY A 577 -14.85 21.53 29.90
CA GLY A 577 -16.25 21.94 29.97
C GLY A 577 -16.92 22.13 28.61
N ALA A 578 -16.44 21.48 27.55
CA ALA A 578 -17.13 21.47 26.27
C ALA A 578 -18.50 20.77 26.39
N GLY A 579 -19.53 21.32 25.75
CA GLY A 579 -20.86 20.70 25.73
C GLY A 579 -21.02 19.66 24.64
N PHE A 580 -20.21 19.73 23.57
CA PHE A 580 -20.15 18.71 22.54
C PHE A 580 -18.73 18.36 22.11
N LEU A 581 -18.54 17.09 21.79
CA LEU A 581 -17.44 16.60 20.97
C LEU A 581 -17.92 16.49 19.51
N LYS A 582 -17.18 17.05 18.56
CA LYS A 582 -17.52 17.05 17.13
C LYS A 582 -16.42 16.38 16.31
N THR A 583 -16.80 15.47 15.41
CA THR A 583 -15.84 14.65 14.66
C THR A 583 -14.95 15.48 13.73
N SER A 584 -15.53 16.15 12.74
CA SER A 584 -14.77 16.79 11.65
C SER A 584 -15.36 18.12 11.21
N THR A 585 -14.51 18.93 10.58
CA THR A 585 -14.94 20.15 9.87
C THR A 585 -15.72 19.80 8.62
N GLY A 586 -15.40 18.66 8.01
CA GLY A 586 -15.74 18.41 6.63
C GLY A 586 -15.01 19.41 5.74
N PHE A 587 -13.69 19.54 5.80
CA PHE A 587 -12.90 20.11 4.69
C PHE A 587 -11.84 19.11 4.23
N ASN A 588 -11.62 18.07 5.01
CA ASN A 588 -10.60 17.06 4.78
C ASN A 588 -11.21 15.77 4.19
N LYS A 589 -10.36 14.80 3.83
CA LYS A 589 -10.72 13.59 3.06
C LYS A 589 -11.59 12.58 3.84
N GLY A 590 -11.86 12.81 5.12
CA GLY A 590 -12.64 11.93 5.99
C GLY A 590 -13.60 12.68 6.91
N GLY A 591 -14.28 11.96 7.79
CA GLY A 591 -15.30 12.53 8.66
C GLY A 591 -15.70 11.58 9.78
N ALA A 592 -16.98 11.62 10.15
CA ALA A 592 -17.53 10.72 11.17
C ALA A 592 -17.42 9.26 10.73
N THR A 593 -16.75 8.44 11.53
CA THR A 593 -16.70 6.98 11.42
C THR A 593 -17.38 6.32 12.63
N PRO A 594 -17.93 5.10 12.51
CA PRO A 594 -18.50 4.37 13.64
C PRO A 594 -17.54 4.22 14.83
N ASP A 595 -16.26 3.91 14.58
CA ASP A 595 -15.26 3.70 15.63
C ASP A 595 -14.90 4.99 16.38
N ALA A 596 -14.80 6.11 15.65
CA ALA A 596 -14.56 7.41 16.27
C ALA A 596 -15.76 7.83 17.13
N ILE A 597 -16.99 7.63 16.63
CA ILE A 597 -18.21 7.91 17.37
C ILE A 597 -18.32 7.03 18.62
N ASP A 598 -18.01 5.74 18.53
CA ASP A 598 -18.01 4.85 19.69
C ASP A 598 -17.02 5.31 20.77
N THR A 599 -15.79 5.63 20.37
CA THR A 599 -14.74 6.15 21.27
C THR A 599 -15.18 7.46 21.93
N MET A 600 -15.65 8.42 21.14
CA MET A 600 -16.10 9.73 21.65
C MET A 600 -17.28 9.58 22.61
N LEU A 601 -18.26 8.73 22.29
CA LEU A 601 -19.39 8.47 23.18
C LEU A 601 -18.92 7.80 24.48
N ALA A 602 -18.05 6.79 24.41
CA ALA A 602 -17.50 6.13 25.60
C ALA A 602 -16.79 7.09 26.54
N VAL A 603 -16.00 8.03 26.01
CA VAL A 603 -15.36 9.07 26.82
C VAL A 603 -16.38 10.08 27.36
N ALA A 604 -17.29 10.56 26.50
CA ALA A 604 -18.22 11.63 26.84
C ALA A 604 -19.20 11.24 27.96
N GLY A 605 -19.65 9.98 27.98
CA GLY A 605 -20.66 9.54 28.93
C GLY A 605 -21.93 10.39 28.83
N ASN A 606 -22.45 10.80 29.99
CA ASN A 606 -23.55 11.79 30.08
C ASN A 606 -23.06 13.21 30.38
N GLU A 607 -21.74 13.41 30.51
CA GLU A 607 -21.13 14.69 30.86
C GLU A 607 -20.93 15.60 29.64
N CYS A 608 -20.94 15.03 28.43
CA CYS A 608 -20.80 15.75 27.17
C CYS A 608 -21.61 15.04 26.06
N LEU A 609 -22.03 15.79 25.05
CA LEU A 609 -22.79 15.25 23.92
C LEU A 609 -21.87 15.03 22.70
N VAL A 610 -22.31 14.24 21.72
CA VAL A 610 -21.53 14.01 20.49
C VAL A 610 -22.29 14.53 19.27
N LYS A 611 -21.56 15.24 18.40
CA LYS A 611 -22.00 15.73 17.09
C LYS A 611 -21.25 15.01 15.97
N ALA A 612 -21.95 14.25 15.13
CA ALA A 612 -21.36 13.65 13.95
C ALA A 612 -21.34 14.67 12.80
N SER A 613 -20.19 14.85 12.17
CA SER A 613 -19.99 15.76 11.04
C SER A 613 -18.93 15.21 10.09
N GLY A 614 -18.99 15.62 8.82
CA GLY A 614 -18.16 15.07 7.76
C GLY A 614 -18.72 13.76 7.21
N GLY A 615 -19.36 13.82 6.05
CA GLY A 615 -19.81 12.64 5.31
C GLY A 615 -21.12 12.01 5.78
N VAL A 616 -22.00 12.75 6.48
CA VAL A 616 -23.39 12.31 6.78
C VAL A 616 -24.32 12.97 5.77
N ARG A 617 -24.80 12.21 4.78
CA ARG A 617 -25.55 12.75 3.62
C ARG A 617 -26.92 12.10 3.40
N THR A 618 -27.21 10.99 4.07
CA THR A 618 -28.42 10.19 3.84
C THR A 618 -29.18 9.98 5.15
N ALA A 619 -30.49 9.74 5.06
CA ALA A 619 -31.33 9.41 6.22
C ALA A 619 -30.83 8.15 6.98
N PRO A 620 -30.45 7.04 6.30
CA PRO A 620 -29.92 5.87 6.99
C PRO A 620 -28.62 6.16 7.76
N ASP A 621 -27.72 6.96 7.18
CA ASP A 621 -26.48 7.34 7.85
C ASP A 621 -26.74 8.18 9.11
N ALA A 622 -27.65 9.14 9.02
CA ALA A 622 -28.03 9.98 10.15
C ALA A 622 -28.69 9.13 11.25
N LEU A 623 -29.65 8.28 10.88
CA LEU A 623 -30.36 7.42 11.81
C LEU A 623 -29.42 6.43 12.52
N ALA A 624 -28.42 5.88 11.82
CA ALA A 624 -27.43 4.99 12.43
C ALA A 624 -26.64 5.69 13.55
N TYR A 625 -26.20 6.94 13.32
CA TYR A 625 -25.48 7.71 14.34
C TYR A 625 -26.40 8.15 15.49
N ILE A 626 -27.62 8.60 15.19
CA ILE A 626 -28.61 8.96 16.21
C ILE A 626 -28.92 7.75 17.10
N THR A 627 -29.12 6.59 16.49
CA THR A 627 -29.33 5.32 17.19
C THR A 627 -28.12 4.97 18.06
N ALA A 628 -26.89 5.26 17.62
CA ALA A 628 -25.69 5.03 18.43
C ALA A 628 -25.58 5.96 19.67
N GLY A 629 -26.35 7.04 19.72
CA GLY A 629 -26.36 8.01 20.82
C GLY A 629 -25.87 9.42 20.45
N VAL A 630 -25.54 9.65 19.18
CA VAL A 630 -25.19 11.00 18.68
C VAL A 630 -26.41 11.92 18.80
N LYS A 631 -26.18 13.15 19.29
CA LYS A 631 -27.25 14.12 19.57
C LYS A 631 -27.41 15.19 18.50
N ARG A 632 -26.39 15.36 17.64
CA ARG A 632 -26.36 16.37 16.57
C ARG A 632 -25.72 15.80 15.30
N ILE A 633 -26.28 16.13 14.15
CA ILE A 633 -25.74 15.83 12.82
C ILE A 633 -25.43 17.15 12.13
N GLY A 634 -24.14 17.47 11.96
CA GLY A 634 -23.71 18.60 11.15
C GLY A 634 -23.61 18.21 9.69
N THR A 635 -24.40 18.86 8.83
CA THR A 635 -24.45 18.56 7.39
C THR A 635 -24.95 19.75 6.57
N SER A 636 -24.48 19.88 5.34
CA SER A 636 -25.08 20.77 4.32
C SER A 636 -26.20 20.07 3.54
N SER A 637 -26.39 18.76 3.75
CA SER A 637 -27.40 17.93 3.08
C SER A 637 -28.68 17.77 3.91
N GLY A 638 -28.98 18.70 4.83
CA GLY A 638 -30.08 18.57 5.80
C GLY A 638 -31.42 18.24 5.15
N ILE A 639 -31.79 18.96 4.09
CA ILE A 639 -33.02 18.71 3.32
C ILE A 639 -33.02 17.31 2.70
N ALA A 640 -31.93 16.92 2.02
CA ALA A 640 -31.81 15.62 1.38
C ALA A 640 -32.00 14.48 2.40
N ILE A 641 -31.45 14.63 3.60
CA ILE A 641 -31.58 13.67 4.70
C ILE A 641 -33.04 13.51 5.12
N ILE A 642 -33.78 14.61 5.35
CA ILE A 642 -35.17 14.50 5.83
C ILE A 642 -36.20 14.21 4.74
N THR A 643 -35.89 14.48 3.47
CA THR A 643 -36.78 14.23 2.32
C THR A 643 -36.51 12.91 1.62
N GLY A 644 -35.37 12.26 1.90
CA GLY A 644 -34.94 11.04 1.20
C GLY A 644 -34.45 11.28 -0.24
N ALA A 645 -34.26 12.53 -0.67
CA ALA A 645 -33.75 12.87 -1.99
C ALA A 645 -32.23 12.64 -2.10
N ALA A 646 -31.75 12.26 -3.29
CA ALA A 646 -30.31 12.14 -3.55
C ALA A 646 -29.61 13.51 -3.50
N SER A 647 -28.58 13.66 -2.66
CA SER A 647 -27.82 14.91 -2.56
C SER A 647 -26.84 15.07 -3.73
N ALA A 648 -26.93 16.17 -4.48
CA ALA A 648 -25.93 16.56 -5.46
C ALA A 648 -24.88 17.49 -4.83
N GLY A 649 -23.64 17.03 -4.69
CA GLY A 649 -22.46 17.89 -4.46
C GLY A 649 -22.07 18.19 -3.00
N GLY A 650 -20.78 18.50 -2.81
CA GLY A 650 -20.15 18.74 -1.50
C GLY A 650 -20.12 20.20 -1.05
N TYR A 651 -19.99 20.33 0.28
CA TYR A 651 -19.94 21.50 1.19
C TYR A 651 -21.02 22.57 1.10
#